data_AF-A0A952E600-F1
#
_entry.id   AF-A0A952E600-F1
#
_cell.length_a   1.000
_cell.length_b   1.000
_cell.length_c   1.000
_cell.angle_alpha   90.00
_cell.angle_beta   90.00
_cell.angle_gamma   90.00
#
_symmetry.space_group_name_H-M   'P 1'
#
loop_
_entity.id
_entity.type
_entity.pdbx_description
1 polymer ?
#
loop_
_entity_poly.entity_id
_entity_poly.type
_entity_poly.pdbx_seq_one_letter_code
_entity_poly.pdbx_strand_id
1 'polypeptide(L)'
;MRLLRPVISVLVVPPVVFLILFGIFTRSADGSSSNRTASAIPWERQYKIKPNEKARLTAADVIGPDGIVYPNWTKCGVQGGIPKVEAVVSIEDFGAKANDQIDDSEALAKACLAAGGMGGGAVLIGEGLYYLDRMVTVRHDNVVIRGKGSGKTNLIFRYSIPDNGVTFYNPSEGGKVGKNTRIEMHSKPAGLMKMTVMVDDTIIGQWSRSKHSGNTFAFTIYGRNAVGKLSDGKHILKGIAEYTNGTKCKGEISIILDSTFNDTGLVDDTRAAITFAGKGTTGRKLKLTRDGKRGDMKLELESTNGLRVGDYVFIDGPATERWKKLTQNACKWGAYRQYEVVISDIRNKTVTINQPLRIEFPVIDGSYIQKVSPIQRCGIESLRIEQMENLWISTVVFYHGWNCWAKDVTVKKCGRFPVYGSMAKWCEIRDCVFDDAWFKGGGGTAYTGWDRCWDCLIENVETFKMRHAPLFQWAASGCVIRKSVFHESDGQWHSGWTNENLIEQCVIESVRGHGGYGYGMWASPPKDTAHGPNGPRNVVYNCDVSSPRAGLWMGGMNENWLILYNRFIADSGPGVSAQTASFDHIIKGNVFILKDGKSPMVLLATSDCLGAEIIENRLYGGNGSLTAGKAKPVVFEDNKAFPLGDAPRPTPKVPSIYEWQLKQ
;
A
#
# COMPACT_ATOMS: atom_id res chain seq x y z
N MET A 1 -31.78 1.40 -27.06
CA MET A 1 -33.09 0.82 -26.72
C MET A 1 -33.33 1.05 -25.23
N ARG A 2 -34.24 1.98 -24.90
CA ARG A 2 -34.61 2.33 -23.52
C ARG A 2 -35.38 1.18 -22.88
N LEU A 3 -35.09 0.86 -21.62
CA LEU A 3 -36.03 0.13 -20.75
C LEU A 3 -36.15 0.85 -19.41
N LEU A 4 -37.41 1.12 -19.10
CA LEU A 4 -37.94 1.96 -18.03
C LEU A 4 -37.77 1.29 -16.65
N ARG A 5 -37.58 2.12 -15.62
CA ARG A 5 -37.88 1.77 -14.23
C ARG A 5 -39.30 2.23 -13.90
N PRO A 6 -40.13 1.42 -13.20
CA PRO A 6 -41.35 1.94 -12.60
C PRO A 6 -41.08 2.47 -11.18
N VAL A 7 -41.77 3.57 -10.90
CA VAL A 7 -42.00 4.19 -9.59
C VAL A 7 -43.10 3.38 -8.89
N ILE A 8 -42.96 3.09 -7.60
CA ILE A 8 -44.08 2.64 -6.76
C ILE A 8 -44.15 3.55 -5.53
N SER A 9 -45.33 4.13 -5.39
CA SER A 9 -45.78 5.04 -4.34
C SER A 9 -46.11 4.30 -3.04
N VAL A 10 -45.92 5.00 -1.93
CA VAL A 10 -46.24 4.58 -0.56
C VAL A 10 -47.74 4.65 -0.32
N LEU A 11 -48.32 3.63 0.32
CA LEU A 11 -49.61 3.70 1.01
C LEU A 11 -49.54 2.85 2.29
N VAL A 12 -49.93 3.47 3.40
CA VAL A 12 -49.93 2.93 4.77
C VAL A 12 -51.36 2.52 5.14
N VAL A 13 -51.56 1.30 5.64
CA VAL A 13 -52.71 0.88 6.49
C VAL A 13 -52.25 -0.27 7.43
N PRO A 14 -52.66 -0.33 8.73
CA PRO A 14 -52.20 -1.33 9.71
C PRO A 14 -53.29 -2.42 10.00
N PRO A 15 -53.18 -3.26 11.05
CA PRO A 15 -52.70 -4.64 11.01
C PRO A 15 -53.80 -5.70 11.28
N VAL A 16 -53.58 -6.97 10.89
CA VAL A 16 -54.39 -8.10 11.37
C VAL A 16 -53.48 -9.27 11.76
N VAL A 17 -53.67 -9.71 13.00
CA VAL A 17 -53.04 -10.86 13.65
C VAL A 17 -53.69 -12.15 13.15
N PHE A 18 -52.90 -13.15 12.79
CA PHE A 18 -53.35 -14.55 12.72
C PHE A 18 -52.28 -15.49 13.30
N LEU A 19 -52.63 -16.12 14.43
CA LEU A 19 -51.97 -17.29 14.99
C LEU A 19 -52.40 -18.53 14.18
N ILE A 20 -51.47 -19.36 13.73
CA ILE A 20 -51.74 -20.76 13.38
C ILE A 20 -50.60 -21.66 13.87
N LEU A 21 -50.96 -22.61 14.74
CA LEU A 21 -50.15 -23.73 15.22
C LEU A 21 -49.97 -24.80 14.13
N PHE A 22 -48.77 -25.37 14.04
CA PHE A 22 -48.48 -26.74 13.59
C PHE A 22 -47.21 -27.17 14.36
N GLY A 23 -47.10 -28.31 15.02
CA GLY A 23 -47.66 -29.64 14.77
C GLY A 23 -46.45 -30.59 14.78
N ILE A 24 -46.22 -31.27 15.91
CA ILE A 24 -45.09 -32.17 16.15
C ILE A 24 -45.25 -33.44 15.31
N PHE A 25 -44.25 -33.80 14.51
CA PHE A 25 -44.04 -35.16 14.04
C PHE A 25 -42.57 -35.55 14.23
N THR A 26 -42.36 -36.52 15.11
CA THR A 26 -41.11 -37.24 15.30
C THR A 26 -40.98 -38.35 14.25
N ARG A 27 -39.82 -38.42 13.60
CA ARG A 27 -39.33 -39.64 12.95
C ARG A 27 -37.82 -39.72 13.17
N SER A 28 -37.41 -40.71 13.94
CA SER A 28 -36.01 -41.10 14.16
C SER A 28 -35.52 -41.96 13.00
N ALA A 29 -34.31 -41.67 12.52
CA ALA A 29 -33.42 -42.65 11.92
C ALA A 29 -31.98 -42.14 12.07
N ASP A 30 -31.18 -42.95 12.75
CA ASP A 30 -29.78 -42.72 13.08
C ASP A 30 -28.90 -42.48 11.85
N GLY A 31 -27.99 -41.52 12.01
CA GLY A 31 -26.91 -41.23 11.07
C GLY A 31 -25.96 -40.24 11.72
N SER A 32 -24.90 -40.77 12.33
CA SER A 32 -23.89 -40.08 13.13
C SER A 32 -23.54 -38.66 12.63
N SER A 33 -24.11 -37.63 13.26
CA SER A 33 -23.59 -36.28 13.17
C SER A 33 -22.38 -36.19 14.09
N SER A 34 -21.18 -36.25 13.51
CA SER A 34 -20.00 -35.75 14.21
C SER A 34 -20.26 -34.27 14.53
N ASN A 35 -20.56 -33.99 15.79
CA ASN A 35 -20.52 -32.65 16.37
C ASN A 35 -19.10 -32.09 16.17
N ARG A 36 -18.81 -31.50 15.01
CA ARG A 36 -17.71 -30.55 14.90
C ARG A 36 -18.19 -29.30 15.59
N THR A 37 -17.84 -29.17 16.87
CA THR A 37 -17.72 -27.87 17.52
C THR A 37 -17.02 -26.94 16.53
N ALA A 38 -17.67 -25.85 16.13
CA ALA A 38 -17.04 -24.85 15.28
C ALA A 38 -15.68 -24.49 15.90
N SER A 39 -14.59 -24.75 15.16
CA SER A 39 -13.25 -24.42 15.60
C SER A 39 -13.20 -22.94 15.99
N ALA A 40 -12.70 -22.64 17.19
CA ALA A 40 -12.54 -21.27 17.67
C ALA A 40 -11.54 -20.46 16.82
N ILE A 41 -10.66 -21.14 16.06
CA ILE A 41 -9.77 -20.52 15.06
C ILE A 41 -10.32 -20.68 13.65
N PRO A 42 -10.14 -19.70 12.74
CA PRO A 42 -10.89 -19.64 11.48
C PRO A 42 -10.41 -20.63 10.41
N TRP A 43 -9.18 -21.13 10.52
CA TRP A 43 -8.61 -22.18 9.66
C TRP A 43 -7.58 -23.03 10.44
N GLU A 44 -7.10 -24.12 9.83
CA GLU A 44 -6.07 -24.98 10.41
C GLU A 44 -4.74 -24.22 10.57
N ARG A 45 -4.08 -24.40 11.71
CA ARG A 45 -2.83 -23.70 12.06
C ARG A 45 -1.78 -23.95 10.98
N GLN A 46 -1.38 -22.90 10.29
CA GLN A 46 -0.58 -23.03 9.09
C GLN A 46 0.77 -22.31 9.22
N TYR A 47 0.80 -21.18 9.90
CA TYR A 47 1.90 -20.22 9.81
C TYR A 47 2.87 -20.28 10.99
N LYS A 48 2.42 -20.74 12.16
CA LYS A 48 3.33 -21.08 13.26
C LYS A 48 3.99 -22.42 12.99
N ILE A 49 5.29 -22.36 12.65
CA ILE A 49 6.13 -23.51 12.34
C ILE A 49 7.28 -23.53 13.35
N LYS A 50 7.55 -24.70 13.93
CA LYS A 50 8.67 -24.93 14.84
C LYS A 50 9.89 -25.45 14.08
N PRO A 51 11.13 -25.17 14.55
CA PRO A 51 12.35 -25.62 13.86
C PRO A 51 12.47 -27.13 13.65
N ASN A 52 11.82 -27.95 14.49
CA ASN A 52 11.82 -29.41 14.41
C ASN A 52 10.76 -29.95 13.43
N GLU A 53 9.80 -29.14 12.97
CA GLU A 53 8.78 -29.53 11.99
C GLU A 53 9.35 -29.48 10.57
N LYS A 54 10.41 -30.26 10.30
CA LYS A 54 11.17 -30.22 9.04
C LYS A 54 10.31 -30.39 7.78
N ALA A 55 9.24 -31.18 7.87
CA ALA A 55 8.31 -31.39 6.76
C ALA A 55 7.42 -30.18 6.41
N ARG A 56 7.29 -29.20 7.33
CA ARG A 56 6.51 -27.98 7.12
C ARG A 56 7.36 -26.78 6.68
N LEU A 57 8.68 -26.86 6.85
CA LEU A 57 9.60 -25.81 6.43
C LEU A 57 9.72 -25.78 4.90
N THR A 58 9.69 -24.57 4.35
CA THR A 58 9.80 -24.33 2.90
C THR A 58 10.88 -23.27 2.62
N ALA A 59 11.15 -22.98 1.34
CA ALA A 59 12.07 -21.90 0.99
C ALA A 59 11.62 -20.49 1.47
N ALA A 60 10.35 -20.35 1.89
CA ALA A 60 9.81 -19.12 2.46
C ALA A 60 10.18 -18.95 3.95
N ASP A 61 10.89 -19.92 4.55
CA ASP A 61 11.15 -20.00 5.98
C ASP A 61 12.65 -19.98 6.30
N VAL A 62 13.03 -19.24 7.34
CA VAL A 62 14.40 -19.21 7.87
C VAL A 62 14.35 -19.48 9.38
N ILE A 63 15.10 -20.48 9.86
CA ILE A 63 15.24 -20.73 11.30
C ILE A 63 16.22 -19.69 11.85
N GLY A 64 15.73 -18.79 12.69
CA GLY A 64 16.50 -17.73 13.29
C GLY A 64 17.44 -18.19 14.40
N PRO A 65 18.37 -17.30 14.83
CA PRO A 65 19.40 -17.60 15.83
C PRO A 65 18.87 -17.79 17.26
N ASP A 66 17.58 -17.53 17.46
CA ASP A 66 16.79 -17.63 18.68
C ASP A 66 15.84 -18.84 18.67
N GLY A 67 15.89 -19.69 17.64
CA GLY A 67 15.04 -20.86 17.49
C GLY A 67 13.61 -20.55 17.00
N ILE A 68 13.34 -19.33 16.54
CA ILE A 68 12.06 -18.95 15.93
C ILE A 68 12.16 -19.10 14.41
N VAL A 69 11.09 -19.55 13.75
CA VAL A 69 11.02 -19.61 12.29
C VAL A 69 10.49 -18.29 11.74
N TYR A 70 11.32 -17.56 10.99
CA TYR A 70 11.00 -16.28 10.37
C TYR A 70 10.60 -16.44 8.90
N PRO A 71 9.82 -15.51 8.34
CA PRO A 71 9.76 -15.35 6.89
C PRO A 71 11.15 -15.09 6.29
N ASN A 72 11.34 -15.55 5.07
CA ASN A 72 12.56 -15.30 4.31
C ASN A 72 12.51 -13.90 3.66
N TRP A 73 13.46 -13.04 4.04
CA TRP A 73 13.62 -11.69 3.51
C TRP A 73 14.92 -11.51 2.71
N THR A 74 15.67 -12.57 2.42
CA THR A 74 16.97 -12.50 1.71
C THR A 74 16.90 -11.90 0.30
N LYS A 75 15.70 -11.74 -0.25
CA LYS A 75 15.42 -11.12 -1.55
C LYS A 75 14.82 -9.73 -1.45
N CYS A 76 14.76 -9.13 -0.26
CA CYS A 76 14.20 -7.80 -0.07
C CYS A 76 15.14 -6.71 -0.62
N GLY A 77 14.58 -5.67 -1.25
CA GLY A 77 15.33 -4.55 -1.82
C GLY A 77 15.80 -4.79 -3.27
N VAL A 78 16.59 -3.85 -3.79
CA VAL A 78 17.11 -3.86 -5.17
C VAL A 78 18.04 -5.04 -5.31
N GLN A 79 17.77 -5.91 -6.28
CA GLN A 79 18.55 -7.11 -6.49
C GLN A 79 19.96 -6.75 -6.95
N GLY A 80 20.97 -7.16 -6.16
CA GLY A 80 22.38 -6.77 -6.36
C GLY A 80 22.78 -5.47 -5.68
N GLY A 81 21.88 -4.84 -4.91
CA GLY A 81 22.07 -3.53 -4.29
C GLY A 81 21.84 -2.37 -5.27
N ILE A 82 21.67 -1.16 -4.72
CA ILE A 82 21.52 0.06 -5.52
C ILE A 82 22.80 0.27 -6.36
N PRO A 83 22.72 0.25 -7.71
CA PRO A 83 23.90 0.36 -8.56
C PRO A 83 24.38 1.80 -8.66
N LYS A 84 25.69 1.99 -8.90
CA LYS A 84 26.20 3.26 -9.41
C LYS A 84 25.92 3.33 -10.91
N VAL A 85 24.99 4.19 -11.31
CA VAL A 85 24.63 4.39 -12.72
C VAL A 85 25.44 5.54 -13.32
N GLU A 86 26.08 5.33 -14.47
CA GLU A 86 26.86 6.38 -15.15
C GLU A 86 25.96 7.47 -15.74
N ALA A 87 26.45 8.71 -15.72
CA ALA A 87 25.74 9.85 -16.28
C ALA A 87 25.87 9.88 -17.81
N VAL A 88 24.77 10.17 -18.49
CA VAL A 88 24.73 10.19 -19.97
C VAL A 88 24.31 11.53 -20.54
N VAL A 89 23.51 12.30 -19.80
CA VAL A 89 23.04 13.64 -20.20
C VAL A 89 22.82 14.53 -18.97
N SER A 90 22.77 15.84 -19.14
CA SER A 90 22.34 16.82 -18.14
C SER A 90 21.06 17.52 -18.58
N ILE A 91 20.20 17.95 -17.66
CA ILE A 91 18.96 18.68 -18.05
C ILE A 91 19.25 20.05 -18.68
N GLU A 92 20.42 20.63 -18.40
CA GLU A 92 20.91 21.89 -18.97
C GLU A 92 21.17 21.76 -20.48
N ASP A 93 21.52 20.56 -20.95
CA ASP A 93 21.66 20.26 -22.38
C ASP A 93 20.31 20.39 -23.13
N PHE A 94 19.20 20.38 -22.38
CA PHE A 94 17.83 20.52 -22.88
C PHE A 94 17.20 21.86 -22.53
N GLY A 95 18.02 22.84 -22.10
CA GLY A 95 17.59 24.22 -21.87
C GLY A 95 17.16 24.54 -20.44
N ALA A 96 17.26 23.59 -19.50
CA ALA A 96 17.04 23.88 -18.09
C ALA A 96 18.10 24.85 -17.56
N LYS A 97 17.72 25.72 -16.62
CA LYS A 97 18.65 26.67 -16.02
C LYS A 97 18.32 26.92 -14.55
N ALA A 98 19.31 26.71 -13.69
CA ALA A 98 19.14 26.98 -12.28
C ALA A 98 18.83 28.46 -11.98
N ASN A 99 17.94 28.68 -11.01
CA ASN A 99 17.63 29.95 -10.36
C ASN A 99 17.02 31.04 -11.26
N ASP A 100 16.40 30.68 -12.37
CA ASP A 100 15.80 31.66 -13.29
C ASP A 100 14.27 31.81 -13.18
N GLN A 101 13.63 30.97 -12.35
CA GLN A 101 12.18 30.92 -12.12
C GLN A 101 11.35 30.44 -13.32
N ILE A 102 12.00 29.90 -14.35
CA ILE A 102 11.37 29.36 -15.57
C ILE A 102 11.10 27.86 -15.38
N ASP A 103 10.05 27.35 -16.02
CA ASP A 103 9.70 25.92 -15.97
C ASP A 103 10.75 25.03 -16.66
N ASP A 104 11.30 24.08 -15.91
CA ASP A 104 12.28 23.08 -16.34
C ASP A 104 11.63 21.69 -16.60
N SER A 105 10.31 21.55 -16.46
CA SER A 105 9.62 20.25 -16.58
C SER A 105 9.85 19.59 -17.95
N GLU A 106 9.77 20.37 -19.03
CA GLU A 106 9.98 19.87 -20.38
C GLU A 106 11.45 19.45 -20.61
N ALA A 107 12.40 20.20 -20.07
CA ALA A 107 13.83 19.88 -20.16
C ALA A 107 14.14 18.56 -19.43
N LEU A 108 13.60 18.38 -18.21
CA LEU A 108 13.73 17.12 -17.47
C LEU A 108 13.09 15.95 -18.22
N ALA A 109 11.89 16.13 -18.78
CA ALA A 109 11.22 15.09 -19.56
C ALA A 109 12.00 14.69 -20.81
N LYS A 110 12.53 15.66 -21.56
CA LYS A 110 13.38 15.42 -22.74
C LYS A 110 14.69 14.72 -22.39
N ALA A 111 15.33 15.13 -21.30
CA ALA A 111 16.55 14.47 -20.82
C ALA A 111 16.31 13.01 -20.43
N CYS A 112 15.21 12.72 -19.74
CA CYS A 112 14.81 11.34 -19.41
C CYS A 112 14.52 10.50 -20.66
N LEU A 113 13.85 11.09 -21.67
CA LEU A 113 13.59 10.43 -22.94
C LEU A 113 14.91 10.14 -23.69
N ALA A 114 15.84 11.11 -23.72
CA ALA A 114 17.14 10.95 -24.35
C ALA A 114 17.97 9.84 -23.68
N ALA A 115 18.07 9.84 -22.35
CA ALA A 115 18.74 8.78 -21.60
C ALA A 115 18.10 7.40 -21.87
N GLY A 116 16.77 7.33 -21.91
CA GLY A 116 16.04 6.10 -22.29
C GLY A 116 16.35 5.63 -23.72
N GLY A 117 16.47 6.55 -24.68
CA GLY A 117 16.87 6.28 -26.06
C GLY A 117 18.31 5.77 -26.19
N MET A 118 19.18 6.09 -25.23
CA MET A 118 20.56 5.58 -25.14
C MET A 118 20.64 4.20 -24.44
N GLY A 119 19.51 3.61 -24.06
CA GLY A 119 19.44 2.34 -23.32
C GLY A 119 19.43 2.49 -21.81
N GLY A 120 19.40 3.72 -21.29
CA GLY A 120 19.47 4.05 -19.88
C GLY A 120 20.68 4.90 -19.51
N GLY A 121 20.73 5.31 -18.25
CA GLY A 121 21.76 6.17 -17.70
C GLY A 121 21.21 7.19 -16.72
N ALA A 122 22.11 7.86 -16.00
CA ALA A 122 21.74 8.95 -15.12
C ALA A 122 21.60 10.26 -15.91
N VAL A 123 20.46 10.93 -15.70
CA VAL A 123 20.17 12.30 -16.06
C VAL A 123 20.63 13.18 -14.91
N LEU A 124 21.64 14.02 -15.16
CA LEU A 124 22.15 14.93 -14.15
C LEU A 124 21.31 16.20 -14.06
N ILE A 125 21.16 16.67 -12.83
CA ILE A 125 20.67 18.00 -12.50
C ILE A 125 21.79 18.74 -11.80
N GLY A 126 22.11 19.94 -12.27
CA GLY A 126 23.12 20.80 -11.68
C GLY A 126 22.77 21.23 -10.24
N GLU A 127 23.69 21.99 -9.65
CA GLU A 127 23.46 22.65 -8.37
C GLU A 127 22.56 23.88 -8.57
N GLY A 128 21.63 24.11 -7.64
CA GLY A 128 20.73 25.26 -7.66
C GLY A 128 19.25 24.89 -7.55
N LEU A 129 18.39 25.88 -7.82
CA LEU A 129 16.94 25.74 -7.81
C LEU A 129 16.41 25.56 -9.24
N TYR A 130 15.64 24.50 -9.48
CA TYR A 130 14.94 24.25 -10.74
C TYR A 130 13.45 24.16 -10.46
N TYR A 131 12.63 24.57 -11.42
CA TYR A 131 11.19 24.71 -11.22
C TYR A 131 10.44 23.71 -12.08
N LEU A 132 9.53 22.96 -11.47
CA LEU A 132 8.68 22.02 -12.18
C LEU A 132 7.23 22.53 -12.13
N ASP A 133 6.78 23.13 -13.22
CA ASP A 133 5.40 23.59 -13.36
C ASP A 133 4.50 22.53 -14.00
N ARG A 134 5.03 21.35 -14.38
CA ARG A 134 4.27 20.18 -14.84
C ARG A 134 4.86 18.87 -14.30
N MET A 135 4.05 17.82 -14.31
CA MET A 135 4.48 16.46 -13.96
C MET A 135 5.44 15.90 -15.01
N VAL A 136 6.37 15.05 -14.59
CA VAL A 136 7.28 14.32 -15.47
C VAL A 136 7.07 12.82 -15.31
N THR A 137 6.91 12.10 -16.43
CA THR A 137 6.74 10.63 -16.41
C THR A 137 7.83 9.91 -17.20
N VAL A 138 8.63 9.13 -16.48
CA VAL A 138 9.66 8.25 -17.05
C VAL A 138 9.04 6.90 -17.39
N ARG A 139 9.22 6.46 -18.65
CA ARG A 139 8.64 5.21 -19.20
C ARG A 139 9.67 4.25 -19.80
N HIS A 140 10.95 4.58 -19.66
CA HIS A 140 12.08 3.76 -20.09
C HIS A 140 12.78 3.16 -18.88
N ASP A 141 13.18 1.89 -19.01
CA ASP A 141 14.00 1.20 -18.01
C ASP A 141 15.37 1.87 -17.88
N ASN A 142 16.05 1.62 -16.77
CA ASN A 142 17.44 2.01 -16.50
C ASN A 142 17.69 3.54 -16.47
N VAL A 143 16.65 4.36 -16.32
CA VAL A 143 16.78 5.83 -16.24
C VAL A 143 16.81 6.27 -14.78
N VAL A 144 17.84 7.04 -14.42
CA VAL A 144 18.01 7.60 -13.07
C VAL A 144 18.03 9.13 -13.14
N ILE A 145 17.29 9.81 -12.28
CA ILE A 145 17.38 11.27 -12.11
C ILE A 145 18.31 11.54 -10.93
N ARG A 146 19.41 12.27 -11.12
CA ARG A 146 20.42 12.48 -10.09
C ARG A 146 20.85 13.94 -9.95
N GLY A 147 20.70 14.50 -8.75
CA GLY A 147 21.26 15.81 -8.40
C GLY A 147 22.70 15.74 -7.87
N LYS A 148 23.19 16.86 -7.33
CA LYS A 148 24.53 16.99 -6.72
C LYS A 148 24.55 16.79 -5.20
N GLY A 149 23.43 16.39 -4.62
CA GLY A 149 23.21 16.21 -3.18
C GLY A 149 21.92 16.88 -2.73
N SER A 150 21.25 16.31 -1.73
CA SER A 150 19.98 16.83 -1.20
C SER A 150 20.05 18.25 -0.61
N GLY A 151 21.25 18.74 -0.26
CA GLY A 151 21.50 20.13 0.13
C GLY A 151 21.89 21.08 -1.02
N LYS A 152 22.09 20.57 -2.25
CA LYS A 152 22.66 21.34 -3.39
C LYS A 152 21.70 21.48 -4.56
N THR A 153 21.00 20.40 -4.91
CA THR A 153 20.04 20.39 -6.01
C THR A 153 18.63 20.42 -5.44
N ASN A 154 17.84 21.44 -5.79
CA ASN A 154 16.48 21.60 -5.31
C ASN A 154 15.51 21.71 -6.49
N LEU A 155 14.50 20.85 -6.51
CA LEU A 155 13.36 20.91 -7.42
C LEU A 155 12.17 21.52 -6.69
N ILE A 156 11.61 22.59 -7.22
CA ILE A 156 10.41 23.25 -6.69
C ILE A 156 9.24 22.90 -7.60
N PHE A 157 8.34 22.03 -7.14
CA PHE A 157 7.14 21.66 -7.87
C PHE A 157 6.03 22.69 -7.61
N ARG A 158 5.72 23.51 -8.62
CA ARG A 158 4.79 24.65 -8.54
C ARG A 158 3.49 24.45 -9.32
N TYR A 159 3.22 23.25 -9.86
CA TYR A 159 1.97 23.00 -10.58
C TYR A 159 0.77 23.42 -9.73
N SER A 160 -0.01 24.37 -10.25
CA SER A 160 -1.16 24.97 -9.58
C SER A 160 -2.38 24.98 -10.48
N ILE A 161 -3.55 25.12 -9.88
CA ILE A 161 -4.82 25.23 -10.60
C ILE A 161 -5.15 26.73 -10.70
N PRO A 162 -5.48 27.24 -11.90
CA PRO A 162 -5.71 28.67 -12.12
C PRO A 162 -6.84 29.23 -11.24
N ASP A 163 -6.88 30.55 -11.11
CA ASP A 163 -7.79 31.24 -10.19
C ASP A 163 -9.27 31.05 -10.50
N ASN A 164 -9.61 30.86 -11.78
CA ASN A 164 -10.96 30.49 -12.21
C ASN A 164 -11.42 29.12 -11.65
N GLY A 165 -10.50 28.32 -11.10
CA GLY A 165 -10.76 27.12 -10.30
C GLY A 165 -10.95 25.83 -11.09
N VAL A 166 -10.89 25.87 -12.43
CA VAL A 166 -11.03 24.71 -13.33
C VAL A 166 -10.09 24.85 -14.52
N THR A 167 -9.38 23.77 -14.84
CA THR A 167 -8.57 23.67 -16.07
C THR A 167 -8.63 22.25 -16.65
N PHE A 168 -8.31 22.11 -17.93
CA PHE A 168 -8.07 20.81 -18.56
C PHE A 168 -6.58 20.55 -18.65
N TYR A 169 -6.13 19.46 -18.03
CA TYR A 169 -4.76 19.00 -18.15
C TYR A 169 -4.50 18.34 -19.51
N ASN A 170 -5.53 17.64 -20.04
CA ASN A 170 -5.60 17.10 -21.38
C ASN A 170 -7.07 17.06 -21.87
N PRO A 171 -7.36 17.32 -23.15
CA PRO A 171 -6.46 17.84 -24.20
C PRO A 171 -6.10 19.32 -23.96
N SER A 172 -5.18 19.85 -24.77
CA SER A 172 -4.92 21.30 -24.86
C SER A 172 -5.99 22.01 -25.71
N GLU A 173 -6.05 23.34 -25.64
CA GLU A 173 -6.86 24.18 -26.53
C GLU A 173 -6.64 23.79 -28.01
N GLY A 174 -7.73 23.59 -28.74
CA GLY A 174 -7.74 23.18 -30.15
C GLY A 174 -7.37 21.71 -30.42
N GLY A 175 -7.11 20.90 -29.37
CA GLY A 175 -6.67 19.51 -29.53
C GLY A 175 -7.71 18.60 -30.18
N LYS A 176 -7.23 17.60 -30.94
CA LYS A 176 -8.07 16.52 -31.48
C LYS A 176 -8.43 15.52 -30.39
N VAL A 177 -9.66 15.05 -30.39
CA VAL A 177 -10.19 14.10 -29.41
C VAL A 177 -10.84 12.93 -30.14
N GLY A 178 -10.21 11.77 -30.01
CA GLY A 178 -10.70 10.49 -30.49
C GLY A 178 -11.22 9.62 -29.36
N LYS A 179 -11.63 8.39 -29.67
CA LYS A 179 -12.18 7.45 -28.66
C LYS A 179 -11.21 7.18 -27.50
N ASN A 180 -9.92 7.21 -27.80
CA ASN A 180 -8.84 6.80 -26.91
C ASN A 180 -8.21 7.99 -26.17
N THR A 181 -8.51 9.22 -26.60
CA THR A 181 -7.98 10.44 -25.97
C THR A 181 -8.43 10.53 -24.52
N ARG A 182 -7.46 10.68 -23.62
CA ARG A 182 -7.70 10.97 -22.20
C ARG A 182 -8.28 12.39 -22.09
N ILE A 183 -9.35 12.58 -21.34
CA ILE A 183 -9.85 13.91 -21.01
C ILE A 183 -9.73 14.06 -19.50
N GLU A 184 -8.94 15.00 -19.04
CA GLU A 184 -8.65 15.19 -17.63
C GLU A 184 -8.86 16.63 -17.20
N MET A 185 -9.83 16.80 -16.30
CA MET A 185 -10.17 18.07 -15.69
C MET A 185 -9.54 18.14 -14.30
N HIS A 186 -8.93 19.27 -13.97
CA HIS A 186 -8.43 19.59 -12.64
C HIS A 186 -9.25 20.73 -11.99
N SER A 187 -9.42 20.69 -10.67
CA SER A 187 -10.16 21.69 -9.87
C SER A 187 -9.58 21.86 -8.47
N LYS A 188 -9.69 23.06 -7.89
CA LYS A 188 -9.18 23.33 -6.53
C LYS A 188 -9.82 22.33 -5.55
N PRO A 189 -9.04 21.62 -4.70
CA PRO A 189 -9.58 20.47 -3.98
C PRO A 189 -10.32 20.81 -2.68
N ALA A 190 -10.03 21.97 -2.08
CA ALA A 190 -10.68 22.44 -0.87
C ALA A 190 -12.18 22.61 -1.09
N GLY A 191 -13.00 21.85 -0.35
CA GLY A 191 -14.46 21.90 -0.47
C GLY A 191 -15.05 21.31 -1.75
N LEU A 192 -14.25 20.68 -2.63
CA LEU A 192 -14.73 20.15 -3.91
C LEU A 192 -15.72 18.99 -3.71
N MET A 193 -16.95 19.14 -4.20
CA MET A 193 -18.02 18.14 -4.05
C MET A 193 -18.32 17.37 -5.33
N LYS A 194 -18.19 18.01 -6.48
CA LYS A 194 -18.54 17.40 -7.77
C LYS A 194 -17.73 18.02 -8.90
N MET A 195 -17.34 17.18 -9.86
CA MET A 195 -16.77 17.61 -11.15
C MET A 195 -17.66 17.06 -12.26
N THR A 196 -17.98 17.89 -13.24
CA THR A 196 -18.77 17.51 -14.42
C THR A 196 -18.00 17.92 -15.67
N VAL A 197 -17.83 16.99 -16.61
CA VAL A 197 -17.21 17.26 -17.91
C VAL A 197 -18.28 17.11 -18.99
N MET A 198 -18.35 18.10 -19.87
CA MET A 198 -19.34 18.22 -20.94
C MET A 198 -18.66 18.58 -22.26
N VAL A 199 -19.26 18.14 -23.37
CA VAL A 199 -18.97 18.68 -24.71
C VAL A 199 -20.23 19.37 -25.19
N ASP A 200 -20.12 20.67 -25.45
CA ASP A 200 -21.22 21.63 -25.59
C ASP A 200 -22.19 21.52 -24.39
N ASP A 201 -23.37 20.95 -24.61
CA ASP A 201 -24.42 20.72 -23.60
C ASP A 201 -24.54 19.24 -23.19
N THR A 202 -23.72 18.34 -23.78
CA THR A 202 -23.76 16.90 -23.50
C THR A 202 -22.80 16.53 -22.37
N ILE A 203 -23.32 15.99 -21.27
CA ILE A 203 -22.50 15.45 -20.17
C ILE A 203 -21.82 14.16 -20.63
N ILE A 204 -20.49 14.13 -20.53
CA ILE A 204 -19.66 12.98 -20.90
C ILE A 204 -18.99 12.31 -19.69
N GLY A 205 -19.03 12.95 -18.51
CA GLY A 205 -18.58 12.33 -17.27
C GLY A 205 -18.88 13.16 -16.03
N GLN A 206 -19.04 12.48 -14.90
CA GLN A 206 -19.21 13.11 -13.59
C GLN A 206 -18.45 12.33 -12.51
N TRP A 207 -17.90 13.07 -11.56
CA TRP A 207 -17.35 12.57 -10.31
C TRP A 207 -18.02 13.27 -9.14
N SER A 208 -18.25 12.55 -8.05
CA SER A 208 -18.81 13.12 -6.81
C SER A 208 -18.01 12.67 -5.61
N ARG A 209 -17.86 13.56 -4.62
CA ARG A 209 -17.10 13.30 -3.40
C ARG A 209 -17.69 12.12 -2.63
N SER A 210 -16.81 11.28 -2.13
CA SER A 210 -17.09 10.15 -1.24
C SER A 210 -16.17 10.20 -0.01
N LYS A 211 -16.39 9.30 0.95
CA LYS A 211 -15.54 9.17 2.15
C LYS A 211 -14.07 8.88 1.84
N HIS A 212 -13.77 8.30 0.68
CA HIS A 212 -12.41 7.90 0.27
C HIS A 212 -11.79 8.82 -0.77
N SER A 213 -12.45 9.94 -1.08
CA SER A 213 -11.99 10.89 -2.10
C SER A 213 -10.76 11.71 -1.68
N GLY A 214 -10.35 11.69 -0.41
CA GLY A 214 -9.21 12.47 0.07
C GLY A 214 -9.26 13.93 -0.38
N ASN A 215 -8.14 14.45 -0.86
CA ASN A 215 -8.03 15.80 -1.42
C ASN A 215 -8.04 15.78 -2.97
N THR A 216 -8.84 14.87 -3.57
CA THR A 216 -8.96 14.73 -5.03
C THR A 216 -9.15 16.09 -5.70
N PHE A 217 -8.34 16.33 -6.72
CA PHE A 217 -8.38 17.53 -7.56
C PHE A 217 -8.56 17.18 -9.05
N ALA A 218 -8.35 15.93 -9.45
CA ALA A 218 -8.35 15.50 -10.85
C ALA A 218 -9.50 14.51 -11.13
N PHE A 219 -10.10 14.63 -12.31
CA PHE A 219 -11.10 13.71 -12.83
C PHE A 219 -10.81 13.38 -14.30
N THR A 220 -10.53 12.10 -14.56
CA THR A 220 -10.22 11.58 -15.88
C THR A 220 -11.39 10.77 -16.46
N ILE A 221 -11.73 11.06 -17.72
CA ILE A 221 -12.58 10.26 -18.60
C ILE A 221 -11.89 10.09 -19.97
N TYR A 222 -12.61 9.56 -20.96
CA TYR A 222 -12.05 9.33 -22.30
C TYR A 222 -13.01 9.82 -23.38
N GLY A 223 -12.46 10.22 -24.52
CA GLY A 223 -13.21 10.75 -25.66
C GLY A 223 -14.29 9.80 -26.20
N ARG A 224 -14.18 8.49 -25.98
CA ARG A 224 -15.26 7.51 -26.27
C ARG A 224 -16.60 7.83 -25.60
N ASN A 225 -16.62 8.66 -24.56
CA ASN A 225 -17.86 9.10 -23.93
C ASN A 225 -18.58 10.20 -24.73
N ALA A 226 -17.89 10.86 -25.67
CA ALA A 226 -18.39 11.90 -26.57
C ALA A 226 -18.49 11.42 -28.02
N VAL A 227 -17.43 10.79 -28.53
CA VAL A 227 -17.31 10.34 -29.92
C VAL A 227 -18.42 9.35 -30.28
N GLY A 228 -19.14 9.64 -31.37
CA GLY A 228 -20.30 8.88 -31.83
C GLY A 228 -21.64 9.28 -31.19
N LYS A 229 -21.63 10.14 -30.17
CA LYS A 229 -22.84 10.82 -29.65
C LYS A 229 -22.99 12.22 -30.21
N LEU A 230 -21.87 12.86 -30.54
CA LEU A 230 -21.78 14.16 -31.18
C LEU A 230 -21.16 13.98 -32.56
N SER A 231 -21.44 14.91 -33.47
CA SER A 231 -20.81 14.97 -34.79
C SER A 231 -19.31 15.20 -34.67
N ASP A 232 -18.53 14.76 -35.65
CA ASP A 232 -17.14 15.20 -35.77
C ASP A 232 -17.10 16.70 -36.13
N GLY A 233 -16.06 17.41 -35.68
CA GLY A 233 -15.92 18.85 -35.89
C GLY A 233 -15.50 19.62 -34.64
N LYS A 234 -15.62 20.95 -34.70
CA LYS A 234 -15.24 21.84 -33.59
C LYS A 234 -16.33 21.86 -32.53
N HIS A 235 -15.94 21.67 -31.27
CA HIS A 235 -16.83 21.70 -30.11
C HIS A 235 -16.18 22.44 -28.93
N ILE A 236 -16.98 22.79 -27.92
CA ILE A 236 -16.49 23.33 -26.66
C ILE A 236 -16.47 22.23 -25.60
N LEU A 237 -15.29 21.94 -25.05
CA LEU A 237 -15.15 21.08 -23.88
C LEU A 237 -15.26 21.95 -22.61
N LYS A 238 -16.23 21.64 -21.76
CA LYS A 238 -16.58 22.41 -20.56
C LYS A 238 -16.43 21.57 -19.30
N GLY A 239 -15.69 22.08 -18.33
CA GLY A 239 -15.54 21.53 -16.99
C GLY A 239 -16.29 22.38 -15.98
N ILE A 240 -17.04 21.76 -15.08
CA ILE A 240 -17.76 22.42 -13.98
C ILE A 240 -17.39 21.77 -12.65
N ALA A 241 -16.88 22.56 -11.71
CA ALA A 241 -16.61 22.14 -10.34
C ALA A 241 -17.62 22.78 -9.37
N GLU A 242 -18.25 21.97 -8.53
CA GLU A 242 -19.23 22.40 -7.52
C GLU A 242 -18.66 22.18 -6.12
N TYR A 243 -18.79 23.18 -5.23
CA TYR A 243 -18.16 23.20 -3.91
C TYR A 243 -19.17 23.17 -2.77
N THR A 244 -18.73 22.83 -1.56
CA THR A 244 -19.55 22.73 -0.34
C THR A 244 -20.27 24.03 0.02
N ASN A 245 -19.71 25.19 -0.32
CA ASN A 245 -20.29 26.51 -0.08
C ASN A 245 -21.29 26.94 -1.18
N GLY A 246 -21.58 26.08 -2.16
CA GLY A 246 -22.46 26.38 -3.29
C GLY A 246 -21.76 27.06 -4.48
N THR A 247 -20.49 27.47 -4.35
CA THR A 247 -19.73 28.03 -5.46
C THR A 247 -19.64 27.04 -6.62
N LYS A 248 -19.72 27.55 -7.85
CA LYS A 248 -19.46 26.80 -9.07
C LYS A 248 -18.37 27.48 -9.89
N CYS A 249 -17.31 26.74 -10.18
CA CYS A 249 -16.23 27.18 -11.06
C CYS A 249 -16.38 26.50 -12.42
N LYS A 250 -15.97 27.19 -13.49
CA LYS A 250 -16.05 26.69 -14.86
C LYS A 250 -14.74 26.95 -15.60
N GLY A 251 -14.38 26.02 -16.48
CA GLY A 251 -13.26 26.15 -17.42
C GLY A 251 -13.66 25.54 -18.75
N GLU A 252 -13.26 26.17 -19.84
CA GLU A 252 -13.66 25.81 -21.20
C GLU A 252 -12.47 25.89 -22.14
N ILE A 253 -12.41 24.93 -23.08
CA ILE A 253 -11.44 24.94 -24.19
C ILE A 253 -12.14 24.50 -25.48
N SER A 254 -11.66 24.98 -26.63
CA SER A 254 -12.08 24.43 -27.92
C SER A 254 -11.42 23.07 -28.14
N ILE A 255 -12.14 22.11 -28.73
CA ILE A 255 -11.59 20.82 -29.17
C ILE A 255 -12.10 20.47 -30.56
N ILE A 256 -11.44 19.52 -31.22
CA ILE A 256 -11.89 18.91 -32.48
C ILE A 256 -12.24 17.45 -32.20
N LEU A 257 -13.53 17.10 -32.21
CA LEU A 257 -13.95 15.70 -32.21
C LEU A 257 -13.65 15.08 -33.57
N ASP A 258 -12.93 13.97 -33.56
CA ASP A 258 -12.55 13.22 -34.76
C ASP A 258 -12.67 11.73 -34.45
N SER A 259 -13.72 11.09 -34.97
CA SER A 259 -14.01 9.68 -34.73
C SER A 259 -12.98 8.74 -35.33
N THR A 260 -12.18 9.22 -36.27
CA THR A 260 -11.08 8.50 -36.93
C THR A 260 -9.73 8.71 -36.25
N PHE A 261 -9.62 9.74 -35.40
CA PHE A 261 -8.38 10.02 -34.68
C PHE A 261 -8.08 8.93 -33.65
N ASN A 262 -6.99 8.20 -33.89
CA ASN A 262 -6.43 7.25 -32.94
C ASN A 262 -5.32 7.94 -32.14
N ASP A 263 -5.70 8.50 -30.99
CA ASP A 263 -4.75 9.15 -30.10
C ASP A 263 -3.80 8.13 -29.47
N THR A 264 -2.53 8.22 -29.85
CA THR A 264 -1.43 7.44 -29.27
C THR A 264 -0.55 8.30 -28.34
N GLY A 265 -0.94 9.54 -28.09
CA GLY A 265 -0.22 10.48 -27.24
C GLY A 265 -0.17 9.97 -25.79
N LEU A 266 1.02 9.99 -25.21
CA LEU A 266 1.22 9.63 -23.81
C LEU A 266 1.07 10.89 -22.95
N VAL A 267 -0.04 10.97 -22.22
CA VAL A 267 -0.26 12.02 -21.22
C VAL A 267 0.52 11.67 -19.97
N ASP A 268 1.21 12.66 -19.40
CA ASP A 268 1.92 12.49 -18.13
C ASP A 268 0.98 12.09 -17.00
N ASP A 269 1.58 11.38 -16.05
CA ASP A 269 0.89 10.77 -14.95
C ASP A 269 0.71 11.76 -13.80
N THR A 270 -0.54 12.12 -13.53
CA THR A 270 -0.92 13.13 -12.54
C THR A 270 -0.87 12.61 -11.09
N ARG A 271 -0.45 11.37 -10.87
CA ARG A 271 -0.31 10.78 -9.52
C ARG A 271 0.88 11.30 -8.73
N ALA A 272 1.93 11.76 -9.42
CA ALA A 272 3.12 12.32 -8.77
C ALA A 272 3.77 13.43 -9.59
N ALA A 273 4.57 14.27 -8.95
CA ALA A 273 5.42 15.24 -9.64
C ALA A 273 6.41 14.51 -10.57
N ILE A 274 6.98 13.40 -10.10
CA ILE A 274 7.80 12.49 -10.90
C ILE A 274 7.25 11.07 -10.78
N THR A 275 6.83 10.49 -11.90
CA THR A 275 6.35 9.10 -11.95
C THR A 275 7.27 8.24 -12.80
N PHE A 276 7.76 7.13 -12.25
CA PHE A 276 8.36 6.04 -13.01
C PHE A 276 7.26 5.01 -13.29
N ALA A 277 6.82 4.91 -14.54
CA ALA A 277 5.59 4.22 -14.91
C ALA A 277 5.85 2.96 -15.76
N GLY A 278 5.69 1.79 -15.14
CA GLY A 278 5.51 0.53 -15.86
C GLY A 278 4.13 0.43 -16.50
N LYS A 279 4.01 -0.42 -17.51
CA LYS A 279 2.74 -0.66 -18.23
C LYS A 279 1.74 -1.46 -17.41
N GLY A 280 2.22 -2.23 -16.42
CA GLY A 280 1.37 -3.06 -15.56
C GLY A 280 0.92 -4.35 -16.21
N THR A 281 -0.26 -4.85 -15.85
CA THR A 281 -0.73 -6.16 -16.30
C THR A 281 -1.03 -6.17 -17.81
N THR A 282 -0.61 -7.23 -18.48
CA THR A 282 -0.78 -7.43 -19.93
C THR A 282 -1.26 -8.84 -20.23
N GLY A 283 -1.82 -9.02 -21.44
CA GLY A 283 -2.32 -10.33 -21.87
C GLY A 283 -3.53 -10.83 -21.06
N ARG A 284 -3.86 -12.11 -21.25
CA ARG A 284 -5.01 -12.76 -20.60
C ARG A 284 -4.67 -13.27 -19.20
N LYS A 285 -5.70 -13.42 -18.38
CA LYS A 285 -5.63 -14.14 -17.11
C LYS A 285 -5.63 -15.65 -17.38
N LEU A 286 -4.76 -16.39 -16.71
CA LEU A 286 -4.62 -17.84 -16.79
C LEU A 286 -4.90 -18.45 -15.43
N LYS A 287 -6.04 -19.14 -15.30
CA LYS A 287 -6.47 -19.70 -14.01
C LYS A 287 -5.57 -20.85 -13.56
N LEU A 288 -5.41 -20.95 -12.24
CA LEU A 288 -4.84 -22.13 -11.60
C LEU A 288 -5.83 -23.29 -11.72
N THR A 289 -5.30 -24.50 -11.93
CA THR A 289 -6.06 -25.76 -11.95
C THR A 289 -5.85 -26.59 -10.68
N ARG A 290 -4.86 -26.20 -9.87
CA ARG A 290 -4.59 -26.72 -8.53
C ARG A 290 -4.27 -25.56 -7.59
N ASP A 291 -4.66 -25.69 -6.32
CA ASP A 291 -4.36 -24.68 -5.31
C ASP A 291 -2.85 -24.44 -5.23
N GLY A 292 -2.45 -23.16 -5.29
CA GLY A 292 -1.09 -22.76 -4.94
C GLY A 292 -0.99 -22.64 -3.43
N LYS A 293 -0.25 -23.53 -2.77
CA LYS A 293 -0.06 -23.50 -1.31
C LYS A 293 1.12 -22.62 -0.95
N ARG A 294 1.12 -22.05 0.25
CA ARG A 294 2.32 -21.42 0.80
C ARG A 294 3.54 -22.34 0.66
N GLY A 295 4.64 -21.78 0.19
CA GLY A 295 5.90 -22.48 -0.05
C GLY A 295 6.03 -23.13 -1.42
N ASP A 296 4.94 -23.28 -2.17
CA ASP A 296 4.99 -23.86 -3.51
C ASP A 296 5.84 -22.98 -4.43
N MET A 297 6.62 -23.65 -5.29
CA MET A 297 7.40 -23.04 -6.37
C MET A 297 6.89 -23.43 -7.76
N LYS A 298 5.78 -24.16 -7.84
CA LYS A 298 5.18 -24.62 -9.09
C LYS A 298 3.69 -24.33 -9.09
N LEU A 299 3.18 -23.80 -10.19
CA LEU A 299 1.77 -23.50 -10.38
C LEU A 299 1.24 -24.27 -11.59
N GLU A 300 0.15 -25.01 -11.41
CA GLU A 300 -0.53 -25.73 -12.48
C GLU A 300 -1.64 -24.85 -13.06
N LEU A 301 -1.60 -24.59 -14.36
CA LEU A 301 -2.47 -23.63 -15.04
C LEU A 301 -3.40 -24.31 -16.04
N GLU A 302 -4.48 -23.63 -16.42
CA GLU A 302 -5.36 -24.13 -17.49
C GLU A 302 -4.66 -24.18 -18.86
N SER A 303 -3.69 -23.29 -19.07
CA SER A 303 -2.87 -23.14 -20.27
C SER A 303 -1.61 -22.33 -19.95
N THR A 304 -0.51 -22.61 -20.67
CA THR A 304 0.74 -21.81 -20.66
C THR A 304 0.92 -21.00 -21.94
N ASN A 305 0.02 -21.12 -22.93
CA ASN A 305 0.11 -20.35 -24.18
C ASN A 305 0.13 -18.84 -23.89
N GLY A 306 1.16 -18.18 -24.44
CA GLY A 306 1.43 -16.75 -24.24
C GLY A 306 2.47 -16.45 -23.16
N LEU A 307 2.89 -17.44 -22.38
CA LEU A 307 3.95 -17.34 -21.38
C LEU A 307 5.30 -17.82 -21.94
N ARG A 308 6.39 -17.28 -21.40
CA ARG A 308 7.77 -17.67 -21.68
C ARG A 308 8.57 -17.68 -20.37
N VAL A 309 9.64 -18.46 -20.33
CA VAL A 309 10.65 -18.35 -19.26
C VAL A 309 11.22 -16.93 -19.27
N GLY A 310 11.37 -16.35 -18.08
CA GLY A 310 11.77 -14.95 -17.88
C GLY A 310 10.59 -13.96 -17.84
N ASP A 311 9.36 -14.38 -18.18
CA ASP A 311 8.21 -13.49 -18.03
C ASP A 311 7.96 -13.15 -16.56
N TYR A 312 7.65 -11.87 -16.32
CA TYR A 312 7.12 -11.40 -15.04
C TYR A 312 5.63 -11.67 -14.98
N VAL A 313 5.18 -12.22 -13.86
CA VAL A 313 3.78 -12.55 -13.66
C VAL A 313 3.27 -12.06 -12.32
N PHE A 314 2.08 -11.48 -12.38
CA PHE A 314 1.23 -11.13 -11.27
C PHE A 314 0.31 -12.29 -10.95
N ILE A 315 0.21 -12.65 -9.67
CA ILE A 315 -0.64 -13.70 -9.12
C ILE A 315 -1.70 -13.02 -8.25
N ASP A 316 -2.96 -13.37 -8.44
CA ASP A 316 -4.08 -12.80 -7.68
C ASP A 316 -5.01 -13.91 -7.20
N GLY A 317 -5.36 -13.82 -5.92
CA GLY A 317 -6.40 -14.62 -5.28
C GLY A 317 -7.61 -13.73 -4.99
N PRO A 318 -8.61 -13.67 -5.89
CA PRO A 318 -9.71 -12.72 -5.78
C PRO A 318 -10.40 -12.72 -4.41
N ALA A 319 -10.84 -11.55 -3.95
CA ALA A 319 -11.56 -11.39 -2.69
C ALA A 319 -13.04 -11.83 -2.83
N THR A 320 -13.24 -13.14 -3.04
CA THR A 320 -14.57 -13.75 -3.19
C THR A 320 -15.38 -13.66 -1.91
N GLU A 321 -16.70 -13.84 -2.00
CA GLU A 321 -17.57 -13.91 -0.82
C GLU A 321 -17.18 -15.06 0.13
N ARG A 322 -16.68 -16.18 -0.42
CA ARG A 322 -16.11 -17.28 0.36
C ARG A 322 -14.91 -16.80 1.19
N TRP A 323 -13.96 -16.13 0.55
CA TRP A 323 -12.76 -15.62 1.23
C TRP A 323 -13.13 -14.54 2.26
N LYS A 324 -13.99 -13.58 1.92
CA LYS A 324 -14.45 -12.55 2.88
C LYS A 324 -15.14 -13.16 4.10
N LYS A 325 -15.97 -14.18 3.90
CA LYS A 325 -16.62 -14.91 5.01
C LYS A 325 -15.57 -15.62 5.88
N LEU A 326 -14.59 -16.28 5.27
CA LEU A 326 -13.49 -16.95 5.98
C LEU A 326 -12.71 -15.98 6.86
N THR A 327 -12.39 -14.80 6.35
CA THR A 327 -11.59 -13.79 7.05
C THR A 327 -12.43 -12.76 7.81
N GLN A 328 -13.75 -12.98 7.94
CA GLN A 328 -14.72 -12.05 8.54
C GLN A 328 -14.60 -10.60 8.01
N ASN A 329 -14.15 -10.44 6.76
CA ASN A 329 -13.79 -9.14 6.20
C ASN A 329 -15.05 -8.37 5.79
N ALA A 330 -15.33 -7.29 6.52
CA ALA A 330 -16.45 -6.39 6.26
C ALA A 330 -16.16 -5.36 5.15
N CYS A 331 -14.89 -5.19 4.76
CA CYS A 331 -14.52 -4.32 3.66
C CYS A 331 -14.91 -4.93 2.32
N LYS A 332 -15.66 -4.15 1.54
CA LYS A 332 -16.29 -4.60 0.28
C LYS A 332 -15.42 -4.37 -0.95
N TRP A 333 -14.23 -3.79 -0.79
CA TRP A 333 -13.35 -3.35 -1.86
C TRP A 333 -11.88 -3.61 -1.50
N GLY A 334 -10.98 -3.41 -2.46
CA GLY A 334 -9.53 -3.48 -2.24
C GLY A 334 -8.89 -4.79 -2.68
N ALA A 335 -7.59 -4.90 -2.40
CA ALA A 335 -6.72 -5.99 -2.82
C ALA A 335 -6.10 -6.68 -1.60
N TYR A 336 -6.11 -8.01 -1.59
CA TYR A 336 -5.77 -8.78 -0.38
C TYR A 336 -4.73 -9.87 -0.62
N ARG A 337 -4.84 -10.65 -1.69
CA ARG A 337 -3.90 -11.74 -1.97
C ARG A 337 -3.30 -11.53 -3.34
N GLN A 338 -2.14 -10.89 -3.36
CA GLN A 338 -1.41 -10.54 -4.56
C GLN A 338 0.07 -10.78 -4.36
N TYR A 339 0.74 -11.24 -5.42
CA TYR A 339 2.18 -11.43 -5.42
C TYR A 339 2.72 -11.35 -6.84
N GLU A 340 3.98 -10.97 -6.98
CA GLU A 340 4.66 -10.92 -8.28
C GLU A 340 5.95 -11.73 -8.26
N VAL A 341 6.17 -12.49 -9.32
CA VAL A 341 7.29 -13.43 -9.47
C VAL A 341 7.75 -13.53 -10.93
N VAL A 342 8.90 -14.16 -11.14
CA VAL A 342 9.45 -14.48 -12.46
C VAL A 342 9.21 -15.96 -12.77
N ILE A 343 8.79 -16.28 -13.99
CA ILE A 343 8.75 -17.66 -14.46
C ILE A 343 10.18 -18.14 -14.73
N SER A 344 10.62 -19.17 -14.02
CA SER A 344 11.96 -19.78 -14.18
C SER A 344 11.97 -21.02 -15.07
N ASP A 345 10.84 -21.71 -15.22
CA ASP A 345 10.71 -22.88 -16.11
C ASP A 345 9.24 -23.07 -16.54
N ILE A 346 9.02 -23.69 -17.70
CA ILE A 346 7.68 -24.07 -18.19
C ILE A 346 7.73 -25.51 -18.69
N ARG A 347 6.88 -26.38 -18.13
CA ARG A 347 6.69 -27.76 -18.60
C ARG A 347 5.21 -28.06 -18.72
N ASN A 348 4.76 -28.33 -19.94
CA ASN A 348 3.35 -28.52 -20.24
C ASN A 348 2.50 -27.34 -19.73
N LYS A 349 1.61 -27.60 -18.78
CA LYS A 349 0.72 -26.62 -18.14
C LYS A 349 1.21 -26.13 -16.78
N THR A 350 2.43 -26.48 -16.40
CA THR A 350 3.04 -26.09 -15.13
C THR A 350 4.12 -25.06 -15.36
N VAL A 351 4.07 -23.98 -14.58
CA VAL A 351 5.15 -22.99 -14.50
C VAL A 351 5.90 -23.17 -13.19
N THR A 352 7.23 -23.10 -13.23
CA THR A 352 8.07 -22.94 -12.03
C THR A 352 8.32 -21.45 -11.84
N ILE A 353 8.23 -20.97 -10.61
CA ILE A 353 8.44 -19.56 -10.24
C ILE A 353 9.74 -19.40 -9.44
N ASN A 354 10.34 -18.22 -9.50
CA ASN A 354 11.66 -17.96 -8.92
C ASN A 354 11.68 -17.77 -7.39
N GLN A 355 10.51 -17.63 -6.76
CA GLN A 355 10.35 -17.45 -5.32
C GLN A 355 9.15 -18.27 -4.83
N PRO A 356 9.19 -18.80 -3.59
CA PRO A 356 8.05 -19.53 -3.03
C PRO A 356 6.84 -18.61 -2.83
N LEU A 357 5.64 -19.18 -2.96
CA LEU A 357 4.43 -18.46 -2.55
C LEU A 357 4.47 -18.14 -1.06
N ARG A 358 4.20 -16.88 -0.70
CA ARG A 358 4.15 -16.43 0.71
C ARG A 358 2.85 -16.81 1.43
N ILE A 359 1.79 -17.02 0.65
CA ILE A 359 0.42 -17.35 1.09
C ILE A 359 -0.27 -18.22 0.04
N GLU A 360 -1.48 -18.68 0.33
CA GLU A 360 -2.26 -19.55 -0.56
C GLU A 360 -3.05 -18.78 -1.61
N PHE A 361 -3.18 -19.41 -2.78
CA PHE A 361 -3.98 -19.00 -3.93
C PHE A 361 -4.93 -20.14 -4.34
N PRO A 362 -6.11 -20.26 -3.68
CA PRO A 362 -7.05 -21.35 -3.92
C PRO A 362 -7.76 -21.24 -5.28
N VAL A 363 -7.94 -22.37 -5.97
CA VAL A 363 -8.68 -22.48 -7.24
C VAL A 363 -10.14 -22.11 -7.05
N ILE A 364 -10.74 -22.44 -5.90
CA ILE A 364 -12.14 -22.11 -5.57
C ILE A 364 -12.40 -20.59 -5.59
N ASP A 365 -11.37 -19.77 -5.40
CA ASP A 365 -11.49 -18.31 -5.49
C ASP A 365 -11.27 -17.77 -6.90
N GLY A 366 -11.00 -18.64 -7.87
CA GLY A 366 -10.65 -18.27 -9.23
C GLY A 366 -9.26 -17.67 -9.34
N SER A 367 -8.31 -18.12 -8.50
CA SER A 367 -6.93 -17.63 -8.52
C SER A 367 -6.30 -17.80 -9.91
N TYR A 368 -5.52 -16.82 -10.33
CA TYR A 368 -4.92 -16.78 -11.67
C TYR A 368 -3.54 -16.13 -11.65
N ILE A 369 -2.81 -16.34 -12.74
CA ILE A 369 -1.66 -15.53 -13.10
C ILE A 369 -1.94 -14.67 -14.32
N GLN A 370 -1.26 -13.54 -14.45
CA GLN A 370 -1.30 -12.66 -15.61
C GLN A 370 0.09 -12.05 -15.83
N LYS A 371 0.50 -11.85 -17.09
CA LYS A 371 1.77 -11.18 -17.37
C LYS A 371 1.75 -9.74 -16.82
N VAL A 372 2.90 -9.27 -16.37
CA VAL A 372 3.12 -7.87 -16.00
C VAL A 372 4.31 -7.31 -16.78
N SER A 373 4.25 -6.03 -17.11
CA SER A 373 5.29 -5.27 -17.78
C SER A 373 5.70 -4.10 -16.88
N PRO A 374 6.60 -4.35 -15.92
CA PRO A 374 7.09 -3.33 -15.01
C PRO A 374 8.10 -2.41 -15.71
N ILE A 375 8.28 -1.22 -15.16
CA ILE A 375 9.47 -0.40 -15.42
C ILE A 375 10.58 -0.88 -14.48
N GLN A 376 11.81 -0.94 -14.97
CA GLN A 376 12.90 -1.59 -14.25
C GLN A 376 14.11 -0.69 -14.06
N ARG A 377 14.79 -0.87 -12.92
CA ARG A 377 16.11 -0.29 -12.65
C ARG A 377 16.17 1.23 -12.77
N CYS A 378 15.07 1.91 -12.43
CA CYS A 378 15.00 3.36 -12.44
C CYS A 378 15.21 3.93 -11.04
N GLY A 379 15.69 5.16 -10.95
CA GLY A 379 15.95 5.76 -9.65
C GLY A 379 15.87 7.27 -9.60
N ILE A 380 15.80 7.78 -8.38
CA ILE A 380 15.98 9.21 -8.10
C ILE A 380 16.95 9.37 -6.93
N GLU A 381 17.93 10.25 -7.11
CA GLU A 381 19.07 10.32 -6.19
C GLU A 381 19.54 11.75 -5.92
N SER A 382 20.02 11.98 -4.70
CA SER A 382 20.85 13.13 -4.32
C SER A 382 20.27 14.49 -4.68
N LEU A 383 19.02 14.73 -4.25
CA LEU A 383 18.32 15.99 -4.48
C LEU A 383 17.22 16.23 -3.44
N ARG A 384 16.73 17.47 -3.40
CA ARG A 384 15.56 17.87 -2.63
C ARG A 384 14.40 18.21 -3.55
N ILE A 385 13.18 17.84 -3.17
CA ILE A 385 11.95 18.24 -3.86
C ILE A 385 10.99 18.88 -2.86
N GLU A 386 10.49 20.06 -3.18
CA GLU A 386 9.46 20.77 -2.41
C GLU A 386 8.22 21.00 -3.28
N GLN A 387 7.05 20.58 -2.81
CA GLN A 387 5.78 20.89 -3.50
C GLN A 387 5.12 22.09 -2.84
N MET A 388 4.77 23.08 -3.66
CA MET A 388 4.26 24.38 -3.19
C MET A 388 2.75 24.42 -2.97
N GLU A 389 2.01 23.52 -3.64
CA GLU A 389 0.55 23.55 -3.66
C GLU A 389 -0.08 22.39 -2.89
N ASN A 390 -1.22 22.65 -2.23
CA ASN A 390 -2.02 21.62 -1.57
C ASN A 390 -2.88 20.84 -2.58
N LEU A 391 -2.21 20.17 -3.51
CA LEU A 391 -2.80 19.24 -4.47
C LEU A 391 -2.47 17.81 -4.05
N TRP A 392 -3.39 16.89 -4.29
CA TRP A 392 -3.23 15.47 -3.90
C TRP A 392 -2.35 14.69 -4.88
N ILE A 393 -1.11 15.16 -5.00
CA ILE A 393 -0.04 14.67 -5.88
C ILE A 393 1.07 14.13 -4.98
N SER A 394 1.59 12.94 -5.31
CA SER A 394 2.77 12.40 -4.60
C SER A 394 4.05 13.07 -5.10
N THR A 395 5.14 13.02 -4.34
CA THR A 395 6.39 13.61 -4.84
C THR A 395 7.05 12.70 -5.86
N VAL A 396 7.27 11.42 -5.51
CA VAL A 396 7.83 10.40 -6.41
C VAL A 396 7.03 9.10 -6.28
N VAL A 397 6.66 8.50 -7.41
CA VAL A 397 6.01 7.18 -7.44
C VAL A 397 6.72 6.22 -8.38
N PHE A 398 7.05 5.03 -7.89
CA PHE A 398 7.40 3.87 -8.69
C PHE A 398 6.14 3.02 -8.90
N TYR A 399 5.48 3.18 -10.04
CA TYR A 399 4.27 2.45 -10.38
C TYR A 399 4.56 1.28 -11.31
N HIS A 400 4.21 0.05 -10.91
CA HIS A 400 4.71 -1.14 -11.60
C HIS A 400 6.24 -1.11 -11.70
N GLY A 401 6.92 -0.69 -10.64
CA GLY A 401 8.37 -0.53 -10.60
C GLY A 401 9.06 -1.76 -10.03
N TRP A 402 10.07 -2.27 -10.72
CA TRP A 402 10.89 -3.40 -10.27
C TRP A 402 12.36 -2.98 -10.17
N ASN A 403 13.03 -3.33 -9.06
CA ASN A 403 14.42 -2.91 -8.83
C ASN A 403 14.62 -1.39 -8.93
N CYS A 404 13.63 -0.60 -8.51
CA CYS A 404 13.71 0.86 -8.55
C CYS A 404 14.08 1.43 -7.17
N TRP A 405 14.65 2.64 -7.12
CA TRP A 405 15.09 3.20 -5.84
C TRP A 405 15.00 4.71 -5.72
N ALA A 406 14.85 5.17 -4.47
CA ALA A 406 15.17 6.54 -4.08
C ALA A 406 16.32 6.52 -3.05
N LYS A 407 17.33 7.36 -3.26
CA LYS A 407 18.51 7.43 -2.37
C LYS A 407 18.97 8.87 -2.12
N ASP A 408 19.21 9.28 -0.88
CA ASP A 408 19.63 10.66 -0.56
C ASP A 408 18.62 11.68 -1.13
N VAL A 409 17.33 11.45 -0.87
CA VAL A 409 16.24 12.33 -1.32
C VAL A 409 15.57 12.97 -0.12
N THR A 410 15.49 14.29 -0.16
CA THR A 410 14.72 15.08 0.81
C THR A 410 13.42 15.54 0.17
N VAL A 411 12.28 15.19 0.77
CA VAL A 411 10.97 15.69 0.35
C VAL A 411 10.47 16.66 1.39
N LYS A 412 10.12 17.88 0.98
CA LYS A 412 9.39 18.83 1.82
C LYS A 412 7.98 19.00 1.29
N LYS A 413 6.98 18.85 2.16
CA LYS A 413 5.55 19.02 1.86
C LYS A 413 5.08 18.20 0.67
N CYS A 414 4.87 16.90 0.85
CA CYS A 414 4.19 16.11 -0.19
C CYS A 414 2.68 16.38 -0.20
N GLY A 415 2.03 16.20 -1.35
CA GLY A 415 0.58 16.30 -1.48
C GLY A 415 -0.16 15.03 -1.02
N ARG A 416 0.36 13.87 -1.42
CA ARG A 416 -0.18 12.55 -1.06
C ARG A 416 0.85 11.64 -0.40
N PHE A 417 1.85 11.18 -1.12
CA PHE A 417 2.95 10.39 -0.56
C PHE A 417 4.27 11.09 -0.90
N PRO A 418 5.31 10.99 -0.05
CA PRO A 418 6.63 11.53 -0.39
C PRO A 418 7.24 10.68 -1.51
N VAL A 419 7.94 9.60 -1.17
CA VAL A 419 8.37 8.56 -2.11
C VAL A 419 7.55 7.30 -1.85
N TYR A 420 7.01 6.69 -2.91
CA TYR A 420 6.10 5.55 -2.75
C TYR A 420 6.22 4.52 -3.87
N GLY A 421 6.18 3.24 -3.51
CA GLY A 421 5.97 2.15 -4.47
C GLY A 421 4.48 1.79 -4.54
N SER A 422 3.96 1.51 -5.74
CA SER A 422 2.63 0.93 -5.91
C SER A 422 2.63 -0.12 -7.01
N MET A 423 2.16 -1.34 -6.70
CA MET A 423 2.36 -2.52 -7.56
C MET A 423 3.85 -2.76 -7.85
N ALA A 424 4.70 -2.71 -6.83
CA ALA A 424 6.16 -2.65 -7.02
C ALA A 424 6.87 -3.86 -6.41
N LYS A 425 8.06 -4.18 -6.91
CA LYS A 425 8.85 -5.32 -6.43
C LYS A 425 10.32 -4.96 -6.31
N TRP A 426 11.01 -5.44 -5.26
CA TRP A 426 12.45 -5.24 -5.11
C TRP A 426 12.86 -3.76 -5.15
N CYS A 427 12.00 -2.87 -4.66
CA CYS A 427 12.31 -1.44 -4.62
C CYS A 427 12.97 -1.05 -3.31
N GLU A 428 13.75 0.03 -3.35
CA GLU A 428 14.42 0.59 -2.17
C GLU A 428 14.11 2.08 -1.95
N ILE A 429 13.89 2.46 -0.70
CA ILE A 429 13.91 3.86 -0.26
C ILE A 429 14.96 3.95 0.83
N ARG A 430 16.07 4.63 0.54
CA ARG A 430 17.25 4.61 1.40
C ARG A 430 17.79 6.01 1.67
N ASP A 431 18.24 6.28 2.89
CA ASP A 431 18.91 7.54 3.23
C ASP A 431 18.05 8.78 2.88
N CYS A 432 16.74 8.73 3.15
CA CYS A 432 15.80 9.79 2.75
C CYS A 432 15.21 10.52 3.95
N VAL A 433 14.84 11.79 3.76
CA VAL A 433 14.16 12.61 4.76
C VAL A 433 12.83 13.11 4.20
N PHE A 434 11.73 12.85 4.90
CA PHE A 434 10.39 13.28 4.50
C PHE A 434 9.79 14.24 5.54
N ASP A 435 9.80 15.53 5.22
CA ASP A 435 9.32 16.59 6.09
C ASP A 435 7.94 17.09 5.65
N ASP A 436 6.93 16.64 6.39
CA ASP A 436 5.55 17.13 6.35
C ASP A 436 4.76 16.85 5.04
N ALA A 437 3.44 16.92 5.16
CA ALA A 437 2.49 16.76 4.06
C ALA A 437 1.42 17.86 4.11
N TRP A 438 1.01 18.34 2.93
CA TRP A 438 -0.06 19.33 2.81
C TRP A 438 -1.39 18.81 3.32
N PHE A 439 -1.78 17.61 2.89
CA PHE A 439 -3.06 17.03 3.23
C PHE A 439 -2.90 15.78 4.08
N LYS A 440 -3.43 15.87 5.31
CA LYS A 440 -3.45 14.79 6.31
C LYS A 440 -4.88 14.35 6.67
N GLY A 441 -5.82 14.51 5.75
CA GLY A 441 -7.20 14.03 5.91
C GLY A 441 -7.37 12.55 5.53
N GLY A 442 -8.60 12.17 5.16
CA GLY A 442 -8.92 10.80 4.71
C GLY A 442 -8.38 10.43 3.32
N GLY A 443 -8.69 9.23 2.84
CA GLY A 443 -8.39 8.82 1.45
C GLY A 443 -7.03 8.16 1.19
N GLY A 444 -6.23 7.89 2.23
CA GLY A 444 -4.92 7.23 2.07
C GLY A 444 -3.84 8.22 1.62
N THR A 445 -3.30 8.98 2.57
CA THR A 445 -2.44 10.14 2.33
C THR A 445 -1.45 10.32 3.48
N ALA A 446 -0.34 11.00 3.23
CA ALA A 446 0.80 11.23 4.11
C ALA A 446 1.39 9.93 4.70
N TYR A 447 1.61 8.93 3.83
CA TYR A 447 2.15 7.63 4.22
C TYR A 447 3.59 7.45 3.77
N THR A 448 4.40 6.85 4.64
CA THR A 448 5.74 6.35 4.32
C THR A 448 5.74 4.84 4.47
N GLY A 449 5.79 4.11 3.36
CA GLY A 449 5.50 2.69 3.38
C GLY A 449 5.25 2.08 2.00
N TRP A 450 4.51 0.97 1.98
CA TRP A 450 4.30 0.17 0.79
C TRP A 450 2.83 -0.13 0.51
N ASP A 451 2.43 -0.09 -0.76
CA ASP A 451 1.08 -0.40 -1.27
C ASP A 451 1.16 -1.40 -2.42
N ARG A 452 0.66 -2.63 -2.23
CA ARG A 452 0.83 -3.72 -3.22
C ARG A 452 2.29 -3.83 -3.63
N CYS A 453 3.20 -3.89 -2.66
CA CYS A 453 4.62 -4.09 -2.93
C CYS A 453 5.14 -5.38 -2.33
N TRP A 454 6.15 -5.94 -2.99
CA TRP A 454 6.66 -7.27 -2.68
C TRP A 454 8.17 -7.28 -2.58
N ASP A 455 8.69 -7.76 -1.46
CA ASP A 455 10.14 -7.87 -1.24
C ASP A 455 10.85 -6.51 -1.39
N CYS A 456 10.26 -5.42 -0.86
CA CYS A 456 10.81 -4.05 -0.94
C CYS A 456 11.36 -3.57 0.41
N LEU A 457 12.39 -2.72 0.38
CA LEU A 457 13.16 -2.29 1.54
C LEU A 457 13.09 -0.76 1.75
N ILE A 458 12.71 -0.34 2.96
CA ILE A 458 12.94 1.03 3.45
C ILE A 458 14.04 0.96 4.51
N GLU A 459 15.08 1.75 4.35
CA GLU A 459 16.24 1.74 5.25
C GLU A 459 16.78 3.14 5.50
N ASN A 460 17.06 3.47 6.76
CA ASN A 460 17.64 4.77 7.13
C ASN A 460 16.81 5.95 6.61
N VAL A 461 15.50 5.91 6.88
CA VAL A 461 14.56 6.98 6.52
C VAL A 461 14.11 7.71 7.77
N GLU A 462 14.08 9.04 7.70
CA GLU A 462 13.58 9.89 8.76
C GLU A 462 12.34 10.65 8.28
N THR A 463 11.29 10.71 9.09
CA THR A 463 10.05 11.39 8.72
C THR A 463 9.56 12.31 9.81
N PHE A 464 8.94 13.43 9.41
CA PHE A 464 8.31 14.38 10.32
C PHE A 464 6.86 14.61 9.91
N LYS A 465 5.95 14.53 10.89
CA LYS A 465 4.54 14.93 10.75
C LYS A 465 3.85 14.22 9.58
N MET A 466 4.17 12.94 9.37
CA MET A 466 3.38 12.09 8.48
C MET A 466 2.14 11.58 9.21
N ARG A 467 1.20 10.97 8.48
CA ARG A 467 0.06 10.28 9.11
C ARG A 467 0.49 8.95 9.68
N HIS A 468 0.93 8.07 8.78
CA HIS A 468 1.26 6.69 9.09
C HIS A 468 2.64 6.40 8.49
N ALA A 469 3.61 6.22 9.37
CA ALA A 469 5.01 5.99 9.04
C ALA A 469 5.64 5.26 10.23
N PRO A 470 6.08 4.00 10.08
CA PRO A 470 6.07 3.17 8.87
C PRO A 470 4.67 2.61 8.52
N LEU A 471 4.43 2.23 7.26
CA LEU A 471 3.14 1.67 6.82
C LEU A 471 3.26 0.50 5.81
N PHE A 472 2.38 -0.48 5.94
CA PHE A 472 2.05 -1.45 4.89
C PHE A 472 0.55 -1.38 4.55
N GLN A 473 0.20 -1.50 3.27
CA GLN A 473 -1.19 -1.61 2.83
C GLN A 473 -1.35 -2.47 1.57
N TRP A 474 -2.57 -3.00 1.39
CA TRP A 474 -3.04 -3.70 0.19
C TRP A 474 -2.07 -4.76 -0.33
N ALA A 475 -2.09 -5.96 0.26
CA ALA A 475 -1.31 -7.13 -0.14
C ALA A 475 0.22 -6.95 -0.14
N ALA A 476 0.73 -5.86 0.44
CA ALA A 476 2.17 -5.69 0.63
C ALA A 476 2.73 -6.84 1.48
N SER A 477 3.77 -7.52 0.98
CA SER A 477 4.31 -8.70 1.63
C SER A 477 5.79 -8.94 1.39
N GLY A 478 6.46 -9.54 2.39
CA GLY A 478 7.89 -9.77 2.35
C GLY A 478 8.73 -8.49 2.42
N CYS A 479 8.12 -7.33 2.70
CA CYS A 479 8.82 -6.06 2.75
C CYS A 479 9.49 -5.85 4.11
N VAL A 480 10.58 -5.08 4.11
CA VAL A 480 11.35 -4.73 5.31
C VAL A 480 11.38 -3.21 5.46
N ILE A 481 11.13 -2.71 6.67
CA ILE A 481 11.35 -1.31 7.04
C ILE A 481 12.29 -1.31 8.24
N ARG A 482 13.45 -0.67 8.12
CA ARG A 482 14.49 -0.79 9.14
C ARG A 482 15.36 0.44 9.36
N LYS A 483 15.97 0.52 10.55
CA LYS A 483 16.92 1.58 10.92
C LYS A 483 16.36 2.99 10.66
N SER A 484 15.06 3.17 10.83
CA SER A 484 14.35 4.41 10.48
C SER A 484 13.79 5.10 11.71
N VAL A 485 13.59 6.41 11.63
CA VAL A 485 13.04 7.24 12.70
C VAL A 485 11.77 7.93 12.20
N PHE A 486 10.67 7.77 12.94
CA PHE A 486 9.37 8.28 12.54
C PHE A 486 8.82 9.21 13.61
N HIS A 487 9.02 10.50 13.40
CA HIS A 487 8.54 11.53 14.29
C HIS A 487 7.07 11.84 14.02
N GLU A 488 6.32 11.95 15.11
CA GLU A 488 4.93 12.41 15.13
C GLU A 488 3.98 11.57 14.26
N SER A 489 4.25 10.27 14.11
CA SER A 489 3.54 9.34 13.22
C SER A 489 3.33 7.98 13.90
N ASP A 490 2.24 7.28 13.60
CA ASP A 490 2.04 5.91 14.06
C ASP A 490 2.50 4.87 13.02
N GLY A 491 2.95 3.71 13.49
CA GLY A 491 3.26 2.57 12.63
C GLY A 491 1.99 1.78 12.28
N GLN A 492 1.79 1.39 11.01
CA GLN A 492 0.55 0.70 10.64
C GLN A 492 0.67 -0.49 9.68
N TRP A 493 -0.16 -1.50 9.94
CA TRP A 493 -0.69 -2.44 8.95
C TRP A 493 -2.08 -1.95 8.58
N HIS A 494 -2.13 -1.08 7.58
CA HIS A 494 -3.25 -0.18 7.39
C HIS A 494 -4.45 -0.88 6.76
N SER A 495 -4.25 -1.82 5.82
CA SER A 495 -5.34 -2.51 5.12
C SER A 495 -4.85 -3.69 4.29
N GLY A 496 -5.78 -4.56 3.89
CA GLY A 496 -5.58 -5.39 2.69
C GLY A 496 -4.73 -6.64 2.86
N TRP A 497 -4.80 -7.36 3.98
CA TRP A 497 -4.12 -8.65 4.19
C TRP A 497 -2.60 -8.64 4.01
N THR A 498 -1.95 -7.56 4.44
CA THR A 498 -0.48 -7.46 4.43
C THR A 498 0.14 -8.55 5.32
N ASN A 499 1.19 -9.22 4.83
CA ASN A 499 1.71 -10.44 5.46
C ASN A 499 3.23 -10.58 5.31
N GLU A 500 3.86 -11.33 6.23
CA GLU A 500 5.30 -11.62 6.18
C GLU A 500 6.20 -10.36 6.08
N ASN A 501 5.75 -9.20 6.58
CA ASN A 501 6.55 -7.97 6.60
C ASN A 501 7.34 -7.83 7.90
N LEU A 502 8.46 -7.12 7.85
CA LEU A 502 9.34 -6.83 8.99
C LEU A 502 9.43 -5.32 9.24
N ILE A 503 9.25 -4.92 10.50
CA ILE A 503 9.70 -3.63 11.02
C ILE A 503 10.79 -3.92 12.04
N GLU A 504 12.01 -3.42 11.84
CA GLU A 504 13.11 -3.65 12.79
C GLU A 504 14.02 -2.45 13.00
N GLN A 505 14.61 -2.33 14.20
CA GLN A 505 15.56 -1.25 14.52
C GLN A 505 15.01 0.17 14.34
N CYS A 506 13.68 0.33 14.24
CA CYS A 506 13.04 1.63 14.09
C CYS A 506 12.77 2.31 15.43
N VAL A 507 12.75 3.65 15.40
CA VAL A 507 12.20 4.50 16.45
C VAL A 507 10.88 5.09 15.94
N ILE A 508 9.80 4.93 16.70
CA ILE A 508 8.46 5.43 16.35
C ILE A 508 7.95 6.30 17.49
N GLU A 509 7.71 7.56 17.19
CA GLU A 509 7.22 8.56 18.14
C GLU A 509 5.80 8.96 17.74
N SER A 510 4.82 8.18 18.18
CA SER A 510 3.43 8.41 17.83
C SER A 510 2.87 9.58 18.61
N VAL A 511 2.16 10.47 17.93
CA VAL A 511 1.38 11.57 18.54
C VAL A 511 0.00 11.65 17.88
N ARG A 512 -0.88 12.47 18.45
CA ARG A 512 -2.13 12.88 17.80
C ARG A 512 -1.96 14.26 17.17
N GLY A 513 -2.74 14.56 16.14
CA GLY A 513 -2.78 15.88 15.49
C GLY A 513 -2.38 15.86 14.02
N HIS A 514 -1.54 14.91 13.61
CA HIS A 514 -1.11 14.75 12.21
C HIS A 514 -1.84 13.64 11.47
N GLY A 515 -2.98 13.16 11.99
CA GLY A 515 -3.84 12.15 11.37
C GLY A 515 -3.49 10.68 11.68
N GLY A 516 -2.49 10.44 12.53
CA GLY A 516 -2.26 9.17 13.24
C GLY A 516 -3.32 8.93 14.33
N TYR A 517 -3.49 7.66 14.73
CA TYR A 517 -4.55 7.23 15.65
C TYR A 517 -4.14 7.31 17.14
N GLY A 518 -2.87 7.64 17.40
CA GLY A 518 -2.26 7.78 18.72
C GLY A 518 -1.82 6.47 19.36
N TYR A 519 -1.98 5.33 18.68
CA TYR A 519 -1.33 4.08 19.05
C TYR A 519 0.14 4.13 18.62
N GLY A 520 1.03 3.41 19.30
CA GLY A 520 2.40 3.26 18.82
C GLY A 520 2.40 2.56 17.47
N MET A 521 1.63 1.48 17.40
CA MET A 521 1.37 0.73 16.18
C MET A 521 -0.09 0.24 16.11
N TRP A 522 -0.64 0.17 14.90
CA TRP A 522 -2.04 -0.22 14.67
C TRP A 522 -2.20 -1.15 13.46
N ALA A 523 -3.03 -2.19 13.61
CA ALA A 523 -3.42 -3.07 12.52
C ALA A 523 -4.95 -3.10 12.37
N SER A 524 -5.46 -2.85 11.17
CA SER A 524 -6.90 -2.79 10.92
C SER A 524 -7.66 -4.09 11.26
N PRO A 525 -8.87 -4.00 11.85
CA PRO A 525 -9.65 -5.17 12.23
C PRO A 525 -10.52 -5.68 11.07
N PRO A 526 -10.96 -6.96 11.08
CA PRO A 526 -11.82 -7.52 10.05
C PRO A 526 -13.18 -6.81 9.89
N LYS A 527 -13.72 -6.24 10.98
CA LYS A 527 -14.97 -5.47 10.99
C LYS A 527 -14.84 -4.07 10.38
N ASP A 528 -13.63 -3.63 10.03
CA ASP A 528 -13.41 -2.34 9.40
C ASP A 528 -13.86 -2.37 7.93
N THR A 529 -14.88 -1.59 7.61
CA THR A 529 -15.47 -1.54 6.26
C THR A 529 -14.65 -0.71 5.27
N ALA A 530 -13.66 0.03 5.75
CA ALA A 530 -12.74 0.82 4.92
C ALA A 530 -11.44 0.07 4.62
N HIS A 531 -10.93 -0.70 5.58
CA HIS A 531 -9.57 -1.25 5.51
C HIS A 531 -9.51 -2.78 5.43
N GLY A 532 -10.42 -3.48 6.11
CA GLY A 532 -10.38 -4.94 6.25
C GLY A 532 -9.19 -5.45 7.08
N PRO A 533 -9.02 -6.78 7.22
CA PRO A 533 -8.01 -7.38 8.09
C PRO A 533 -6.61 -7.43 7.47
N ASN A 534 -5.60 -7.77 8.30
CA ASN A 534 -4.21 -7.98 7.89
C ASN A 534 -3.79 -9.44 8.03
N GLY A 535 -2.87 -9.87 7.17
CA GLY A 535 -2.48 -11.26 7.01
C GLY A 535 -1.47 -11.73 8.06
N PRO A 536 -0.96 -12.96 7.88
CA PRO A 536 -0.15 -13.65 8.88
C PRO A 536 1.33 -13.23 8.88
N ARG A 537 2.03 -13.60 9.96
CA ARG A 537 3.50 -13.54 10.10
C ARG A 537 4.16 -12.19 9.89
N ASN A 538 3.47 -11.09 10.18
CA ASN A 538 4.16 -9.80 10.31
C ASN A 538 5.02 -9.81 11.59
N VAL A 539 6.15 -9.11 11.53
CA VAL A 539 7.20 -9.15 12.54
C VAL A 539 7.58 -7.73 12.96
N VAL A 540 7.67 -7.52 14.27
CA VAL A 540 8.23 -6.32 14.90
C VAL A 540 9.41 -6.76 15.74
N TYR A 541 10.61 -6.34 15.36
CA TYR A 541 11.85 -6.85 15.92
C TYR A 541 12.75 -5.71 16.36
N ASN A 542 13.11 -5.64 17.64
CA ASN A 542 14.09 -4.66 18.10
C ASN A 542 13.70 -3.23 17.72
N CYS A 543 12.49 -2.79 18.01
CA CYS A 543 12.04 -1.40 17.82
C CYS A 543 11.94 -0.65 19.16
N ASP A 544 11.91 0.68 19.08
CA ASP A 544 11.60 1.57 20.19
C ASP A 544 10.38 2.42 19.84
N VAL A 545 9.29 2.27 20.59
CA VAL A 545 7.98 2.81 20.22
C VAL A 545 7.40 3.57 21.40
N SER A 546 7.07 4.85 21.21
CA SER A 546 6.34 5.67 22.19
C SER A 546 4.97 6.10 21.67
N SER A 547 3.98 6.17 22.57
CA SER A 547 2.62 6.52 22.17
C SER A 547 1.69 7.02 23.28
N PRO A 548 0.72 7.90 22.96
CA PRO A 548 -0.37 8.29 23.85
C PRO A 548 -1.34 7.16 24.21
N ARG A 549 -1.46 6.16 23.34
CA ARG A 549 -2.32 4.98 23.51
C ARG A 549 -1.48 3.69 23.54
N ALA A 550 -2.15 2.55 23.44
CA ALA A 550 -1.51 1.23 23.48
C ALA A 550 -0.30 1.14 22.55
N GLY A 551 0.73 0.39 22.98
CA GLY A 551 1.97 0.24 22.23
C GLY A 551 1.74 -0.39 20.86
N LEU A 552 1.07 -1.53 20.82
CA LEU A 552 0.62 -2.18 19.59
C LEU A 552 -0.81 -2.67 19.71
N TRP A 553 -1.68 -2.21 18.81
CA TRP A 553 -3.06 -2.67 18.70
C TRP A 553 -3.25 -3.56 17.46
N MET A 554 -3.50 -4.84 17.68
CA MET A 554 -3.74 -5.85 16.65
C MET A 554 -5.25 -6.09 16.51
N GLY A 555 -5.84 -5.53 15.45
CA GLY A 555 -7.28 -5.47 15.28
C GLY A 555 -7.98 -6.80 14.99
N GLY A 556 -7.25 -7.83 14.54
CA GLY A 556 -7.78 -9.17 14.37
C GLY A 556 -7.49 -9.83 13.04
N MET A 557 -7.84 -11.11 13.00
CA MET A 557 -7.65 -12.03 11.88
C MET A 557 -6.17 -12.21 11.51
N ASN A 558 -5.32 -12.20 12.53
CA ASN A 558 -3.87 -12.27 12.41
C ASN A 558 -3.38 -13.63 12.92
N GLU A 559 -2.61 -14.36 12.14
CA GLU A 559 -1.96 -15.59 12.60
C GLU A 559 -0.44 -15.39 12.71
N ASN A 560 0.15 -15.86 13.81
CA ASN A 560 1.59 -15.98 14.00
C ASN A 560 2.40 -14.69 13.79
N TRP A 561 1.88 -13.55 14.21
CA TRP A 561 2.70 -12.35 14.34
C TRP A 561 3.79 -12.53 15.42
N LEU A 562 4.97 -11.99 15.15
CA LEU A 562 6.15 -12.10 15.99
C LEU A 562 6.51 -10.73 16.55
N ILE A 563 6.34 -10.53 17.86
CA ILE A 563 6.64 -9.27 18.55
C ILE A 563 7.81 -9.52 19.48
N LEU A 564 9.01 -9.17 19.02
CA LEU A 564 10.26 -9.68 19.58
C LEU A 564 11.23 -8.54 19.94
N TYR A 565 11.71 -8.55 21.19
CA TYR A 565 12.78 -7.67 21.64
C TYR A 565 12.52 -6.18 21.41
N ASN A 566 11.29 -5.71 21.53
CA ASN A 566 10.94 -4.29 21.39
C ASN A 566 10.89 -3.58 22.73
N ARG A 567 11.02 -2.25 22.71
CA ARG A 567 10.62 -1.38 23.81
C ARG A 567 9.36 -0.62 23.43
N PHE A 568 8.33 -0.70 24.27
CA PHE A 568 7.09 0.07 24.12
C PHE A 568 6.88 0.97 25.33
N ILE A 569 6.66 2.25 25.09
CA ILE A 569 6.37 3.27 26.10
C ILE A 569 4.98 3.84 25.81
N ALA A 570 3.98 3.45 26.59
CA ALA A 570 2.60 3.86 26.39
C ALA A 570 2.10 4.73 27.53
N ASP A 571 1.53 5.90 27.22
CA ASP A 571 0.90 6.76 28.22
C ASP A 571 -0.40 6.14 28.75
N SER A 572 -1.16 5.44 27.89
CA SER A 572 -2.37 4.73 28.28
C SER A 572 -2.65 3.52 27.40
N GLY A 573 -3.23 2.47 27.97
CA GLY A 573 -3.57 1.23 27.27
C GLY A 573 -2.50 0.14 27.40
N PRO A 574 -2.80 -1.08 26.95
CA PRO A 574 -1.88 -2.21 27.07
C PRO A 574 -0.62 -2.04 26.22
N GLY A 575 0.42 -2.79 26.56
CA GLY A 575 1.62 -2.89 25.74
C GLY A 575 1.31 -3.49 24.37
N VAL A 576 0.70 -4.68 24.36
CA VAL A 576 0.14 -5.33 23.17
C VAL A 576 -1.33 -5.66 23.41
N SER A 577 -2.18 -5.37 22.44
CA SER A 577 -3.59 -5.78 22.42
C SER A 577 -3.86 -6.66 21.21
N ALA A 578 -4.45 -7.84 21.42
CA ALA A 578 -4.94 -8.73 20.39
C ALA A 578 -6.44 -9.02 20.57
N GLN A 579 -7.18 -9.14 19.47
CA GLN A 579 -8.63 -9.37 19.46
C GLN A 579 -9.08 -10.02 18.16
N THR A 580 -10.28 -10.60 18.14
CA THR A 580 -10.97 -11.15 16.95
C THR A 580 -10.10 -12.08 16.10
N ALA A 581 -10.02 -13.34 16.48
CA ALA A 581 -9.24 -14.36 15.77
C ALA A 581 -7.78 -13.93 15.49
N SER A 582 -7.13 -13.36 16.51
CA SER A 582 -5.69 -13.11 16.55
C SER A 582 -5.02 -14.23 17.33
N PHE A 583 -4.36 -15.17 16.65
CA PHE A 583 -3.90 -16.43 17.24
C PHE A 583 -2.45 -16.77 16.88
N ASP A 584 -1.85 -17.65 17.69
CA ASP A 584 -0.51 -18.21 17.47
C ASP A 584 0.65 -17.22 17.46
N HIS A 585 0.45 -16.06 18.08
CA HIS A 585 1.48 -15.04 18.25
C HIS A 585 2.64 -15.51 19.14
N ILE A 586 3.83 -14.96 18.89
CA ILE A 586 4.98 -15.08 19.80
C ILE A 586 5.34 -13.66 20.25
N ILE A 587 5.20 -13.41 21.54
CA ILE A 587 5.53 -12.14 22.20
C ILE A 587 6.70 -12.42 23.14
N LYS A 588 7.93 -12.14 22.71
CA LYS A 588 9.14 -12.56 23.42
C LYS A 588 10.15 -11.44 23.67
N GLY A 589 10.68 -11.38 24.89
CA GLY A 589 11.84 -10.56 25.22
C GLY A 589 11.62 -9.04 25.12
N ASN A 590 10.35 -8.59 25.12
CA ASN A 590 10.02 -7.17 25.02
C ASN A 590 10.09 -6.48 26.40
N VAL A 591 10.27 -5.16 26.36
CA VAL A 591 10.18 -4.26 27.51
C VAL A 591 8.96 -3.34 27.29
N PHE A 592 8.09 -3.27 28.29
CA PHE A 592 6.91 -2.44 28.29
C PHE A 592 6.95 -1.45 29.45
N ILE A 593 6.80 -0.16 29.17
CA ILE A 593 6.65 0.91 30.16
C ILE A 593 5.24 1.49 30.00
N LEU A 594 4.35 1.20 30.93
CA LEU A 594 2.94 1.62 30.87
C LEU A 594 2.65 2.62 31.99
N LYS A 595 2.29 3.86 31.64
CA LYS A 595 2.22 4.96 32.62
C LYS A 595 0.87 5.11 33.33
N ASP A 596 -0.18 4.47 32.84
CA ASP A 596 -1.56 4.75 33.30
C ASP A 596 -1.99 4.12 34.63
N GLY A 597 -1.16 3.24 35.21
CA GLY A 597 -1.50 2.51 36.43
C GLY A 597 -2.67 1.53 36.31
N LYS A 598 -3.17 1.27 35.09
CA LYS A 598 -4.44 0.56 34.84
C LYS A 598 -4.31 -0.60 33.87
N SER A 599 -3.40 -0.51 32.90
CA SER A 599 -3.36 -1.42 31.78
C SER A 599 -2.45 -2.63 32.03
N PRO A 600 -2.79 -3.81 31.47
CA PRO A 600 -1.93 -4.99 31.50
C PRO A 600 -0.84 -4.92 30.42
N MET A 601 0.23 -5.72 30.57
CA MET A 601 1.27 -5.85 29.55
C MET A 601 0.71 -6.37 28.21
N VAL A 602 -0.02 -7.49 28.24
CA VAL A 602 -0.68 -8.08 27.06
C VAL A 602 -2.17 -8.27 27.33
N LEU A 603 -3.02 -7.76 26.42
CA LEU A 603 -4.46 -7.95 26.45
C LEU A 603 -4.91 -8.91 25.33
N LEU A 604 -5.42 -10.09 25.69
CA LEU A 604 -6.05 -11.04 24.78
C LEU A 604 -7.58 -10.90 24.87
N ALA A 605 -8.13 -9.90 24.16
CA ALA A 605 -9.43 -9.32 24.46
C ALA A 605 -10.63 -10.25 24.17
N THR A 606 -10.50 -11.18 23.22
CA THR A 606 -11.57 -12.09 22.79
C THR A 606 -11.18 -13.55 23.01
N SER A 607 -12.16 -14.43 23.19
CA SER A 607 -11.94 -15.83 23.54
C SER A 607 -11.30 -16.66 22.42
N ASP A 608 -11.28 -16.13 21.20
CA ASP A 608 -10.65 -16.71 20.01
C ASP A 608 -9.19 -16.28 19.83
N CYS A 609 -8.61 -15.53 20.77
CA CYS A 609 -7.18 -15.21 20.81
C CYS A 609 -6.34 -16.35 21.38
N LEU A 610 -6.25 -17.46 20.65
CA LEU A 610 -5.68 -18.72 21.13
C LEU A 610 -4.21 -18.93 20.73
N GLY A 611 -3.49 -19.78 21.46
CA GLY A 611 -2.16 -20.28 21.05
C GLY A 611 -1.00 -19.28 21.15
N ALA A 612 -1.24 -18.12 21.75
CA ALA A 612 -0.19 -17.13 21.99
C ALA A 612 0.87 -17.65 22.97
N GLU A 613 2.14 -17.39 22.67
CA GLU A 613 3.28 -17.61 23.55
C GLU A 613 3.79 -16.26 24.05
N ILE A 614 3.89 -16.09 25.37
CA ILE A 614 4.33 -14.86 26.01
C ILE A 614 5.53 -15.23 26.90
N ILE A 615 6.73 -14.83 26.50
CA ILE A 615 7.99 -15.38 27.05
C ILE A 615 8.99 -14.26 27.35
N GLU A 616 9.65 -14.30 28.52
CA GLU A 616 10.80 -13.43 28.86
C GLU A 616 10.51 -11.90 28.78
N ASN A 617 9.26 -11.45 28.87
CA ASN A 617 8.93 -10.03 28.78
C ASN A 617 9.04 -9.32 30.13
N ARG A 618 9.30 -8.01 30.10
CA ARG A 618 9.39 -7.15 31.28
C ARG A 618 8.36 -6.03 31.22
N LEU A 619 7.54 -5.92 32.25
CA LEU A 619 6.59 -4.82 32.45
C LEU A 619 7.10 -3.87 33.53
N TYR A 620 7.10 -2.58 33.25
CA TYR A 620 7.33 -1.49 34.20
C TYR A 620 6.06 -0.63 34.29
N GLY A 621 5.42 -0.61 35.45
CA GLY A 621 4.17 0.12 35.67
C GLY A 621 2.91 -0.66 35.23
N GLY A 622 1.95 0.04 34.62
CA GLY A 622 0.62 -0.48 34.36
C GLY A 622 -0.10 -0.85 35.67
N ASN A 623 -1.00 -1.82 35.62
CA ASN A 623 -1.62 -2.40 36.83
C ASN A 623 -0.80 -3.56 37.43
N GLY A 624 0.44 -3.78 36.97
CA GLY A 624 1.29 -4.91 37.35
C GLY A 624 0.90 -6.27 36.74
N SER A 625 -0.23 -6.36 36.02
CA SER A 625 -0.65 -7.60 35.36
C SER A 625 0.08 -7.82 34.04
N LEU A 626 0.68 -9.00 33.90
CA LEU A 626 1.39 -9.41 32.70
C LEU A 626 0.44 -9.89 31.58
N THR A 627 -0.76 -10.33 31.92
CA THR A 627 -1.76 -10.75 30.92
C THR A 627 -3.18 -10.56 31.45
N ALA A 628 -4.09 -10.17 30.57
CA ALA A 628 -5.52 -10.09 30.87
C ALA A 628 -6.36 -10.41 29.62
N GLY A 629 -7.67 -10.54 29.81
CA GLY A 629 -8.64 -10.70 28.74
C GLY A 629 -9.43 -12.01 28.83
N LYS A 630 -10.06 -12.41 27.71
CA LYS A 630 -10.95 -13.58 27.63
C LYS A 630 -10.25 -14.87 27.21
N ALA A 631 -9.03 -14.77 26.69
CA ALA A 631 -8.20 -15.91 26.34
C ALA A 631 -6.94 -15.95 27.21
N LYS A 632 -6.30 -17.12 27.25
CA LYS A 632 -5.05 -17.35 27.97
C LYS A 632 -3.95 -17.77 26.99
N PRO A 633 -2.70 -17.37 27.24
CA PRO A 633 -1.56 -17.88 26.47
C PRO A 633 -1.39 -19.39 26.68
N VAL A 634 -0.85 -20.08 25.67
CA VAL A 634 -0.51 -21.52 25.74
C VAL A 634 0.87 -21.75 26.35
N VAL A 635 1.78 -20.78 26.22
CA VAL A 635 3.08 -20.73 26.92
C VAL A 635 3.19 -19.38 27.61
N PHE A 636 3.53 -19.39 28.89
CA PHE A 636 3.69 -18.21 29.72
C PHE A 636 4.88 -18.39 30.68
N GLU A 637 6.05 -17.94 30.26
CA GLU A 637 7.32 -18.28 30.91
C GLU A 637 8.20 -17.04 31.10
N ASP A 638 8.88 -16.95 32.25
CA ASP A 638 9.91 -15.93 32.54
C ASP A 638 9.52 -14.45 32.37
N ASN A 639 8.22 -14.14 32.38
CA ASN A 639 7.73 -12.77 32.35
C ASN A 639 7.79 -12.14 33.75
N LYS A 640 8.20 -10.86 33.85
CA LYS A 640 8.38 -10.16 35.14
C LYS A 640 7.75 -8.77 35.12
N ALA A 641 7.14 -8.39 36.24
CA ALA A 641 6.60 -7.04 36.47
C ALA A 641 7.46 -6.29 37.50
N PHE A 642 7.63 -5.00 37.28
CA PHE A 642 8.42 -4.07 38.08
C PHE A 642 7.60 -2.79 38.35
N PRO A 643 7.94 -2.02 39.39
CA PRO A 643 7.41 -0.67 39.57
C PRO A 643 7.62 0.20 38.32
N LEU A 644 6.78 1.23 38.14
CA LEU A 644 6.96 2.18 37.05
C LEU A 644 8.33 2.85 37.15
N GLY A 645 9.06 2.87 36.04
CA GLY A 645 10.37 3.48 35.92
C GLY A 645 10.90 3.35 34.50
N ASP A 646 12.04 3.97 34.24
CA ASP A 646 12.72 3.83 32.96
C ASP A 646 13.33 2.45 32.81
N ALA A 647 13.38 1.97 31.56
CA ALA A 647 14.03 0.72 31.22
C ALA A 647 14.72 0.85 29.85
N PRO A 648 15.94 0.29 29.71
CA PRO A 648 16.63 0.31 28.43
C PRO A 648 15.90 -0.56 27.41
N ARG A 649 16.17 -0.31 26.13
CA ARG A 649 15.75 -1.21 25.06
C ARG A 649 16.40 -2.59 25.27
N PRO A 650 15.67 -3.70 25.04
CA PRO A 650 16.26 -5.02 25.19
C PRO A 650 17.36 -5.26 24.14
N THR A 651 18.33 -6.10 24.49
CA THR A 651 19.44 -6.47 23.62
C THR A 651 19.20 -7.88 23.06
N PRO A 652 18.68 -8.02 21.83
CA PRO A 652 18.57 -9.33 21.20
C PRO A 652 19.94 -9.95 20.91
N LYS A 653 19.99 -11.27 20.73
CA LYS A 653 21.21 -12.01 20.33
C LYS A 653 21.81 -11.51 19.02
N VAL A 654 20.96 -11.10 18.08
CA VAL A 654 21.36 -10.41 16.85
C VAL A 654 20.63 -9.07 16.76
N PRO A 655 21.28 -7.94 16.48
CA PRO A 655 20.60 -6.64 16.43
C PRO A 655 19.57 -6.51 15.30
N SER A 656 19.78 -7.22 14.20
CA SER A 656 18.94 -7.22 13.01
C SER A 656 18.75 -8.66 12.54
N ILE A 657 17.50 -9.08 12.39
CA ILE A 657 17.21 -10.40 11.83
C ILE A 657 17.38 -10.38 10.31
N TYR A 658 17.10 -9.25 9.66
CA TYR A 658 17.29 -9.08 8.22
C TYR A 658 18.76 -9.17 7.81
N GLU A 659 19.64 -8.37 8.42
CA GLU A 659 21.09 -8.41 8.13
C GLU A 659 21.71 -9.74 8.54
N TRP A 660 21.18 -10.40 9.58
CA TRP A 660 21.61 -11.75 9.93
C TRP A 660 21.26 -12.75 8.82
N GLN A 661 20.03 -12.70 8.27
CA GLN A 661 19.61 -13.56 7.15
C GLN A 661 20.49 -13.34 5.91
N LEU A 662 20.84 -12.10 5.58
CA LEU A 662 21.71 -11.79 4.43
C LEU A 662 23.15 -12.34 4.56
N LYS A 663 23.57 -12.71 5.77
CA LYS A 663 24.91 -13.25 6.05
C LYS A 663 24.94 -14.78 6.16
N GLN A 664 23.77 -15.44 6.13
CA GLN A 664 23.68 -16.90 6.09
C GLN A 664 23.87 -17.38 4.65
#